data_AF-A0A4U8UTH7-F1
#
_entry.id   AF-A0A4U8UTH7-F1
#
_cell.length_a   1.000
_cell.length_b   1.000
_cell.length_c   1.000
_cell.angle_alpha   90.00
_cell.angle_beta   90.00
_cell.angle_gamma   90.00
#
_symmetry.space_group_name_H-M   'P 1'
#
loop_
_entity.id
_entity.type
_entity.pdbx_description
1 polymer ?
#
loop_
_entity_poly.entity_id
_entity_poly.type
_entity_poly.pdbx_seq_one_letter_code
_entity_poly.pdbx_strand_id
1 'polypeptide(L)'
;MSHEGTDLHTSLKDASQLINNLAATGKNVTGETKKEVTAASVSSESFASADSGMADERDAPLGEHHSETVRKKSSIDRGYLNPILHQLEQLIVSDEWIGKDHSPSIASSARKLSAARSISGSSAGSCSPRLNELGRTLVTSASLKCYIDLLGQHHRQSIAAWISGNVSTSLSQLCRYPSAQVFCHPSEHSLFASLRPGIGHCLRLALRESYGNDYITKGWRVFAEQGGPVVYVSPAMHLDIASYVATEFGIADVVVLEAQSDALAAVEGRIDYAKFADRLAEDISQNKKPVLVIGVVGSAILGHNDMISRLLEIRNTTTPFWLHVVGNAVAALALKEPSEMLVQVLSQVDSITYPLSKWLGIPAAPIFTLHRSVEAYKPSYHEKLDSLPWWVATQYLTPKYMMEMLEHAYFLSKIMLKGLSGFNQICIIGFDNPTEYADRVYKGVYTAPTVITFKCAYDLQLAPEKVIENKAPANESASDSENVESAEEAVETEQGEARQESPVPIAESTESRDNYIDSLNSWLGQGLLSECRQLGLHLIDLGSSYGLAFRFCPLENASACNTKATHVQQFINHLEQSLKIIDSTVAAKMQFKSVISEFPALRSLNVNKWAGVGAVCFVPSIVKDAEPQMWNEKQKQQVSHLNMELVHSLRSTDSAFSSGECQQLGVSCIKFGMLSDEKDLKDLVSLVAERGKTIEESQQYMDSLAEMIRQGIQAANEDLKRENNMRLQQEGVMRQLPMVGSLFNWFAPLDKDAQNIRGRSFDLNTGLIQSTDTIYKHLHGEERKASLGDTPQQMPHGNVSDKAPAEDDTQEDTES
;
A
#
# COMPACT_ATOMS: atom_id res chain seq x y z
N MET A 1 34.70 25.19 -23.19
CA MET A 1 33.88 24.01 -22.85
C MET A 1 32.70 24.54 -22.04
N SER A 2 31.67 25.01 -22.75
CA SER A 2 30.60 25.84 -22.20
C SER A 2 29.48 25.90 -23.24
N HIS A 3 28.79 24.79 -23.49
CA HIS A 3 27.58 24.73 -24.32
C HIS A 3 26.82 23.42 -24.02
N GLU A 4 26.16 23.32 -22.87
CA GLU A 4 25.18 22.25 -22.62
C GLU A 4 23.99 22.71 -21.72
N GLY A 5 23.92 24.00 -21.37
CA GLY A 5 22.83 24.55 -20.54
C GLY A 5 21.65 25.15 -21.32
N THR A 6 21.70 25.17 -22.65
CA THR A 6 20.73 25.90 -23.49
C THR A 6 19.66 25.02 -24.17
N ASP A 7 19.78 23.69 -24.15
CA ASP A 7 18.86 22.82 -24.91
C ASP A 7 17.55 22.46 -24.17
N LEU A 8 17.57 22.38 -22.84
CA LEU A 8 16.36 22.08 -22.04
C LEU A 8 15.31 23.21 -22.09
N HIS A 9 15.76 24.47 -22.08
CA HIS A 9 14.86 25.62 -22.11
C HIS A 9 14.26 25.90 -23.50
N THR A 10 14.92 25.38 -24.54
CA THR A 10 14.51 25.50 -25.95
C THR A 10 13.47 24.42 -26.28
N SER A 11 13.66 23.19 -25.79
CA SER A 11 12.71 22.09 -25.96
C SER A 11 11.35 22.32 -25.25
N LEU A 12 11.35 23.00 -24.10
CA LEU A 12 10.11 23.42 -23.39
C LEU A 12 9.36 24.57 -24.10
N LYS A 13 10.09 25.46 -24.80
CA LYS A 13 9.49 26.52 -25.63
C LYS A 13 8.87 25.95 -26.91
N ASP A 14 9.52 24.96 -27.52
CA ASP A 14 9.01 24.28 -28.72
C ASP A 14 7.71 23.52 -28.41
N ALA A 15 7.62 22.86 -27.25
CA ALA A 15 6.39 22.22 -26.79
C ALA A 15 5.24 23.23 -26.54
N SER A 16 5.56 24.41 -25.98
CA SER A 16 4.58 25.48 -25.76
C SER A 16 4.12 26.15 -27.06
N GLN A 17 5.00 26.29 -28.06
CA GLN A 17 4.66 26.78 -29.39
C GLN A 17 3.80 25.78 -30.18
N LEU A 18 4.04 24.47 -30.03
CA LEU A 18 3.22 23.43 -30.66
C LEU A 18 1.78 23.40 -30.10
N ILE A 19 1.63 23.63 -28.79
CA ILE A 19 0.32 23.76 -28.13
C ILE A 19 -0.45 24.99 -28.65
N ASN A 20 0.24 26.12 -28.85
CA ASN A 20 -0.37 27.34 -29.38
C ASN A 20 -0.74 27.22 -30.87
N ASN A 21 0.04 26.49 -31.67
CA ASN A 21 -0.24 26.25 -33.09
C ASN A 21 -1.42 25.28 -33.31
N LEU A 22 -1.62 24.32 -32.40
CA LEU A 22 -2.80 23.45 -32.39
C LEU A 22 -4.07 24.17 -31.91
N ALA A 23 -3.95 25.18 -31.04
CA ALA A 23 -5.07 26.01 -30.62
C ALA A 23 -5.49 27.07 -31.68
N ALA A 24 -4.55 27.53 -32.51
CA ALA A 24 -4.81 28.52 -33.57
C ALA A 24 -5.48 27.93 -34.82
N THR A 25 -5.27 26.65 -35.10
CA THR A 25 -5.85 25.96 -36.27
C THR A 25 -7.34 25.61 -36.10
N GLY A 26 -7.88 25.69 -34.87
CA GLY A 26 -9.31 25.51 -34.59
C GLY A 26 -10.18 26.78 -34.74
N LYS A 27 -9.60 27.94 -35.10
CA LYS A 27 -10.33 29.24 -35.09
C LYS A 27 -10.47 29.94 -36.44
N ASN A 28 -9.99 29.38 -37.55
CA ASN A 28 -10.07 30.01 -38.87
C ASN A 28 -10.83 29.15 -39.89
N VAL A 29 -12.15 28.96 -39.70
CA VAL A 29 -13.07 28.64 -40.81
C VAL A 29 -14.42 29.31 -40.58
N THR A 30 -14.46 30.64 -40.61
CA THR A 30 -15.71 31.40 -40.88
C THR A 30 -15.32 32.72 -41.55
N GLY A 31 -15.54 32.84 -42.86
CA GLY A 31 -15.22 34.07 -43.60
C GLY A 31 -15.45 33.96 -45.11
N GLU A 32 -16.73 34.06 -45.50
CA GLU A 32 -17.29 34.64 -46.72
C GLU A 32 -16.82 34.20 -48.13
N THR A 33 -17.80 33.76 -48.93
CA THR A 33 -17.98 34.27 -50.31
C THR A 33 -19.46 34.17 -50.71
N LYS A 34 -20.10 35.34 -50.88
CA LYS A 34 -21.39 35.52 -51.55
C LYS A 34 -21.18 35.44 -53.07
N LYS A 35 -21.98 34.62 -53.77
CA LYS A 35 -22.43 34.93 -55.13
C LYS A 35 -23.76 34.22 -55.46
N GLU A 36 -24.69 35.03 -55.94
CA GLU A 36 -26.02 34.77 -56.49
C GLU A 36 -26.13 33.52 -57.39
N VAL A 37 -27.30 32.88 -57.43
CA VAL A 37 -28.31 32.99 -58.53
C VAL A 37 -29.39 31.89 -58.42
N THR A 38 -30.65 32.34 -58.54
CA THR A 38 -31.91 31.67 -58.95
C THR A 38 -32.71 30.72 -58.04
N ALA A 39 -34.00 31.08 -58.00
CA ALA A 39 -35.14 30.40 -57.42
C ALA A 39 -35.72 29.28 -58.31
N ALA A 40 -36.38 28.30 -57.69
CA ALA A 40 -37.64 27.73 -58.19
C ALA A 40 -38.39 26.99 -57.07
N SER A 41 -39.65 27.42 -56.90
CA SER A 41 -40.80 26.84 -56.19
C SER A 41 -41.08 25.36 -56.56
N VAL A 42 -41.83 24.55 -55.80
CA VAL A 42 -43.32 24.55 -55.65
C VAL A 42 -43.74 23.40 -54.71
N SER A 43 -44.72 23.67 -53.82
CA SER A 43 -45.82 22.87 -53.17
C SER A 43 -45.64 21.37 -52.87
N SER A 44 -46.34 20.69 -51.97
CA SER A 44 -47.69 20.72 -51.37
C SER A 44 -47.68 19.50 -50.39
N GLU A 45 -48.54 19.23 -49.43
CA GLU A 45 -49.76 19.77 -48.84
C GLU A 45 -49.97 18.95 -47.56
N SER A 46 -50.52 19.58 -46.53
CA SER A 46 -51.07 18.93 -45.35
C SER A 46 -52.58 19.20 -45.31
N PHE A 47 -53.38 18.14 -45.15
CA PHE A 47 -54.78 18.13 -44.72
C PHE A 47 -54.87 16.97 -43.73
N ALA A 48 -55.67 16.92 -42.66
CA ALA A 48 -56.71 17.69 -41.98
C ALA A 48 -57.24 16.67 -40.92
N SER A 49 -58.04 16.93 -39.89
CA SER A 49 -58.59 18.05 -39.14
C SER A 49 -59.41 17.41 -37.98
N ALA A 50 -60.18 18.24 -37.28
CA ALA A 50 -61.28 17.97 -36.34
C ALA A 50 -60.86 17.95 -34.85
N ASP A 51 -60.97 19.02 -34.06
CA ASP A 51 -61.90 20.16 -33.93
C ASP A 51 -63.13 19.94 -33.02
N SER A 52 -63.53 21.08 -32.42
CA SER A 52 -64.64 21.47 -31.54
C SER A 52 -64.35 21.36 -30.04
N GLY A 53 -64.35 22.43 -29.22
CA GLY A 53 -64.99 23.78 -29.26
C GLY A 53 -65.75 23.95 -27.92
N MET A 54 -65.95 25.10 -27.26
CA MET A 54 -65.80 26.55 -27.51
C MET A 54 -65.85 27.34 -26.16
N ALA A 55 -65.47 28.64 -26.24
CA ALA A 55 -66.03 29.86 -25.59
C ALA A 55 -66.02 30.04 -24.04
N ASP A 56 -65.84 31.22 -23.42
CA ASP A 56 -65.61 32.61 -23.89
C ASP A 56 -65.07 33.56 -22.77
N GLU A 57 -64.42 34.65 -23.23
CA GLU A 57 -64.22 36.06 -22.75
C GLU A 57 -64.28 36.43 -21.24
N ARG A 58 -63.30 37.11 -20.58
CA ARG A 58 -62.55 38.40 -20.69
C ARG A 58 -63.33 39.70 -20.41
N ASP A 59 -62.86 40.43 -19.38
CA ASP A 59 -62.97 41.90 -19.21
C ASP A 59 -61.71 42.47 -18.50
N ALA A 60 -61.30 43.71 -18.84
CA ALA A 60 -60.02 44.40 -18.52
C ALA A 60 -60.20 45.59 -17.53
N PRO A 61 -59.28 46.59 -17.32
CA PRO A 61 -57.81 46.72 -17.43
C PRO A 61 -57.12 47.45 -16.20
N LEU A 62 -55.80 47.72 -16.32
CA LEU A 62 -54.97 48.81 -15.71
C LEU A 62 -54.05 48.52 -14.49
N GLY A 63 -52.79 48.92 -14.64
CA GLY A 63 -51.91 49.35 -13.52
C GLY A 63 -50.53 48.70 -13.48
N GLU A 64 -49.51 49.40 -14.00
CA GLU A 64 -48.08 49.09 -13.85
C GLU A 64 -47.66 48.94 -12.38
N HIS A 65 -46.75 48.02 -12.06
CA HIS A 65 -45.59 48.28 -11.20
C HIS A 65 -44.63 47.07 -11.19
N HIS A 66 -43.37 47.35 -11.53
CA HIS A 66 -42.23 46.44 -11.37
C HIS A 66 -42.03 46.04 -9.90
N SER A 67 -41.92 44.74 -9.62
CA SER A 67 -41.10 44.23 -8.52
C SER A 67 -40.69 42.77 -8.79
N GLU A 68 -39.41 42.52 -8.59
CA GLU A 68 -38.67 41.27 -8.84
C GLU A 68 -39.33 40.06 -8.15
N THR A 69 -39.61 39.01 -8.92
CA THR A 69 -40.07 37.72 -8.38
C THR A 69 -38.98 36.66 -8.50
N VAL A 70 -38.38 36.39 -7.35
CA VAL A 70 -37.71 35.13 -6.99
C VAL A 70 -38.53 33.95 -7.52
N ARG A 71 -37.91 33.10 -8.34
CA ARG A 71 -38.52 31.85 -8.83
C ARG A 71 -38.90 30.95 -7.64
N LYS A 72 -40.19 30.94 -7.30
CA LYS A 72 -40.82 29.98 -6.39
C LYS A 72 -40.54 28.56 -6.91
N LYS A 73 -39.73 27.79 -6.16
CA LYS A 73 -39.80 26.33 -6.19
C LYS A 73 -41.21 25.94 -5.73
N SER A 74 -41.87 25.06 -6.47
CA SER A 74 -43.10 24.40 -6.05
C SER A 74 -42.83 23.58 -4.78
N SER A 75 -43.15 24.16 -3.63
CA SER A 75 -43.23 23.41 -2.37
C SER A 75 -44.50 22.58 -2.41
N ILE A 76 -44.38 21.34 -2.89
CA ILE A 76 -45.33 20.29 -2.53
C ILE A 76 -45.19 20.10 -1.02
N ASP A 77 -46.34 20.10 -0.33
CA ASP A 77 -46.49 20.05 1.12
C ASP A 77 -45.67 18.88 1.73
N ARG A 78 -44.48 19.16 2.26
CA ARG A 78 -43.51 18.17 2.80
C ARG A 78 -43.90 17.63 4.20
N GLY A 79 -45.15 17.81 4.64
CA GLY A 79 -45.60 17.51 6.01
C GLY A 79 -45.82 16.03 6.35
N TYR A 80 -45.71 15.10 5.40
CA TYR A 80 -46.13 13.70 5.59
C TYR A 80 -45.09 12.63 5.24
N LEU A 81 -43.81 12.99 5.08
CA LEU A 81 -42.76 12.00 4.82
C LEU A 81 -42.28 11.37 6.14
N ASN A 82 -42.23 10.03 6.18
CA ASN A 82 -41.67 9.27 7.30
C ASN A 82 -40.26 9.80 7.63
N PRO A 83 -39.92 10.06 8.91
CA PRO A 83 -38.60 10.58 9.30
C PRO A 83 -37.43 9.76 8.74
N ILE A 84 -37.58 8.44 8.61
CA ILE A 84 -36.58 7.55 8.01
C ILE A 84 -36.43 7.83 6.51
N LEU A 85 -37.53 8.06 5.79
CA LEU A 85 -37.48 8.42 4.37
C LEU A 85 -36.89 9.81 4.16
N HIS A 86 -37.17 10.76 5.06
CA HIS A 86 -36.53 12.06 5.04
C HIS A 86 -35.03 11.92 5.33
N GLN A 87 -34.63 11.08 6.29
CA GLN A 87 -33.22 10.82 6.58
C GLN A 87 -32.51 10.14 5.40
N LEU A 88 -33.14 9.17 4.74
CA LEU A 88 -32.63 8.54 3.52
C LEU A 88 -32.55 9.53 2.35
N GLU A 89 -33.55 10.38 2.15
CA GLU A 89 -33.51 11.47 1.15
C GLU A 89 -32.33 12.40 1.42
N GLN A 90 -32.13 12.84 2.67
CA GLN A 90 -31.00 13.68 3.05
C GLN A 90 -29.66 12.98 2.81
N LEU A 91 -29.54 11.68 3.11
CA LEU A 91 -28.35 10.89 2.81
C LEU A 91 -28.09 10.78 1.30
N ILE A 92 -29.12 10.52 0.49
CA ILE A 92 -29.01 10.43 -0.97
C ILE A 92 -28.64 11.79 -1.58
N VAL A 93 -29.17 12.89 -1.04
CA VAL A 93 -28.89 14.25 -1.54
C VAL A 93 -27.50 14.72 -1.11
N SER A 94 -27.05 14.37 0.09
CA SER A 94 -25.77 14.83 0.67
C SER A 94 -24.54 14.09 0.12
N ASP A 95 -24.73 12.90 -0.47
CA ASP A 95 -23.67 11.99 -0.94
C ASP A 95 -22.65 11.62 0.18
N GLU A 96 -22.94 11.89 1.46
CA GLU A 96 -21.99 11.76 2.58
C GLU A 96 -21.67 10.31 3.01
N TRP A 97 -22.37 9.34 2.44
CA TRP A 97 -22.22 7.90 2.72
C TRP A 97 -21.26 7.19 1.77
N ILE A 98 -20.83 7.84 0.67
CA ILE A 98 -19.92 7.23 -0.30
C ILE A 98 -18.51 7.16 0.31
N GLY A 99 -18.09 5.96 0.73
CA GLY A 99 -16.72 5.68 1.20
C GLY A 99 -16.49 5.68 2.72
N LYS A 100 -17.54 5.62 3.55
CA LYS A 100 -17.41 5.36 4.99
C LYS A 100 -17.58 3.88 5.30
N ASP A 101 -16.48 3.15 5.44
CA ASP A 101 -16.51 1.79 5.98
C ASP A 101 -16.43 1.84 7.51
N HIS A 102 -17.43 1.24 8.17
CA HIS A 102 -17.29 0.72 9.53
C HIS A 102 -16.99 -0.77 9.40
N SER A 103 -15.74 -1.19 9.69
CA SER A 103 -15.44 -2.61 9.85
C SER A 103 -15.89 -3.07 11.25
N PRO A 104 -16.71 -4.12 11.39
CA PRO A 104 -16.90 -4.77 12.68
C PRO A 104 -15.63 -5.56 13.01
N SER A 105 -15.09 -5.36 14.21
CA SER A 105 -13.91 -6.05 14.69
C SER A 105 -14.20 -7.54 14.90
N ILE A 106 -13.62 -8.40 14.06
CA ILE A 106 -13.42 -9.81 14.42
C ILE A 106 -11.95 -10.13 14.16
N ALA A 107 -11.27 -10.45 15.26
CA ALA A 107 -9.88 -10.88 15.28
C ALA A 107 -9.76 -12.36 14.89
N SER A 108 -8.61 -12.67 14.28
CA SER A 108 -7.86 -13.93 14.28
C SER A 108 -7.74 -14.70 12.94
N SER A 109 -6.46 -14.80 12.53
CA SER A 109 -5.80 -15.92 11.85
C SER A 109 -6.19 -16.29 10.41
N ALA A 110 -5.53 -15.61 9.46
CA ALA A 110 -4.97 -16.24 8.26
C ALA A 110 -3.68 -15.52 7.86
N ARG A 111 -2.52 -16.14 8.13
CA ARG A 111 -1.20 -15.71 7.61
C ARG A 111 -0.97 -16.38 6.26
N LYS A 112 -0.42 -15.57 5.35
CA LYS A 112 0.13 -15.85 4.00
C LYS A 112 -0.82 -15.52 2.83
N LEU A 113 -0.25 -14.71 1.92
CA LEU A 113 -0.62 -14.39 0.54
C LEU A 113 -1.66 -13.27 0.32
N SER A 114 -1.20 -12.02 0.43
CA SER A 114 -1.70 -10.89 -0.34
C SER A 114 -0.59 -9.82 -0.46
N ALA A 115 0.34 -10.00 -1.41
CA ALA A 115 1.34 -8.98 -1.74
C ALA A 115 0.68 -7.86 -2.55
N ALA A 116 0.09 -6.91 -1.82
CA ALA A 116 -0.24 -5.54 -2.21
C ALA A 116 -1.18 -4.97 -1.12
N ARG A 117 -0.71 -4.91 0.13
CA ARG A 117 -1.41 -4.08 1.12
C ARG A 117 -1.08 -2.63 0.80
N SER A 118 -2.08 -1.87 0.38
CA SER A 118 -2.03 -0.41 0.44
C SER A 118 -1.76 -0.02 1.89
N ILE A 119 -0.57 0.49 2.19
CA ILE A 119 -0.26 1.07 3.51
C ILE A 119 -0.90 2.47 3.52
N SER A 120 -2.23 2.50 3.58
CA SER A 120 -3.02 3.70 3.82
C SER A 120 -3.98 3.44 4.98
N GLY A 121 -3.43 2.98 6.10
CA GLY A 121 -4.12 2.87 7.40
C GLY A 121 -4.32 4.20 8.13
N SER A 122 -4.09 5.34 7.48
CA SER A 122 -4.30 6.66 8.08
C SER A 122 -4.81 7.65 7.03
N SER A 123 -6.13 7.86 7.00
CA SER A 123 -6.81 9.14 6.75
C SER A 123 -6.23 10.15 5.75
N ALA A 124 -5.51 9.74 4.72
CA ALA A 124 -5.25 10.57 3.54
C ALA A 124 -6.53 10.51 2.72
N GLY A 125 -7.36 11.56 2.87
CA GLY A 125 -8.73 11.61 2.38
C GLY A 125 -8.91 10.95 1.03
N SER A 126 -9.54 9.77 1.04
CA SER A 126 -10.31 9.27 -0.09
C SER A 126 -11.18 10.43 -0.53
N CYS A 127 -10.79 11.10 -1.61
CA CYS A 127 -11.69 11.97 -2.33
C CYS A 127 -12.67 11.02 -3.00
N SER A 128 -13.63 10.48 -2.26
CA SER A 128 -14.77 9.80 -2.85
C SER A 128 -15.55 10.88 -3.58
N PRO A 129 -15.48 10.94 -4.91
CA PRO A 129 -16.15 12.02 -5.61
C PRO A 129 -17.65 11.87 -5.38
N ARG A 130 -18.30 12.96 -4.99
CA ARG A 130 -19.76 13.06 -5.03
C ARG A 130 -20.25 12.58 -6.40
N LEU A 131 -21.40 11.90 -6.44
CA LEU A 131 -21.94 11.44 -7.72
C LEU A 131 -22.19 12.66 -8.61
N ASN A 132 -21.51 12.68 -9.76
CA ASN A 132 -21.77 13.65 -10.81
C ASN A 132 -23.20 13.47 -11.36
N GLU A 133 -23.68 14.43 -12.16
CA GLU A 133 -25.04 14.39 -12.72
C GLU A 133 -25.33 13.08 -13.46
N LEU A 134 -24.33 12.57 -14.20
CA LEU A 134 -24.41 11.28 -14.86
C LEU A 134 -24.57 10.13 -13.85
N GLY A 135 -23.73 10.06 -12.82
CA GLY A 135 -23.81 9.05 -11.76
C GLY A 135 -25.17 9.05 -11.06
N ARG A 136 -25.72 10.24 -10.77
CA ARG A 136 -27.09 10.38 -10.22
C ARG A 136 -28.15 9.84 -11.17
N THR A 137 -28.01 10.11 -12.46
CA THR A 137 -28.92 9.61 -13.51
C THR A 137 -28.81 8.08 -13.70
N LEU A 138 -27.62 7.52 -13.53
CA LEU A 138 -27.44 6.07 -13.58
C LEU A 138 -28.06 5.38 -12.38
N VAL A 139 -28.01 5.99 -11.19
CA VAL A 139 -28.71 5.45 -10.02
C VAL A 139 -30.23 5.42 -10.26
N THR A 140 -30.81 6.45 -10.90
CA THR A 140 -32.25 6.44 -11.21
C THR A 140 -32.63 5.41 -12.28
N SER A 141 -31.67 4.89 -13.06
CA SER A 141 -31.93 3.80 -14.01
C SER A 141 -32.38 2.50 -13.32
N ALA A 142 -32.03 2.31 -12.04
CA ALA A 142 -32.56 1.19 -11.24
C ALA A 142 -34.07 1.29 -11.04
N SER A 143 -34.60 2.49 -10.79
CA SER A 143 -36.05 2.72 -10.72
C SER A 143 -36.73 2.46 -12.06
N LEU A 144 -36.10 2.87 -13.17
CA LEU A 144 -36.59 2.57 -14.52
C LEU A 144 -36.63 1.06 -14.80
N LYS A 145 -35.61 0.32 -14.35
CA LYS A 145 -35.59 -1.15 -14.42
C LYS A 145 -36.82 -1.75 -13.76
N CYS A 146 -37.14 -1.33 -12.53
CA CYS A 146 -38.33 -1.77 -11.80
C CYS A 146 -39.64 -1.39 -12.54
N TYR A 147 -39.71 -0.21 -13.17
CA TYR A 147 -40.88 0.16 -13.98
C TYR A 147 -41.06 -0.74 -15.20
N ILE A 148 -39.97 -1.12 -15.88
CA ILE A 148 -40.01 -2.03 -17.02
C ILE A 148 -40.50 -3.43 -16.58
N ASP A 149 -40.15 -3.87 -15.36
CA ASP A 149 -40.62 -5.14 -14.81
C ASP A 149 -42.15 -5.21 -14.64
N LEU A 150 -42.82 -4.07 -14.47
CA LEU A 150 -44.28 -3.96 -14.39
C LEU A 150 -44.99 -4.10 -15.74
N LEU A 151 -44.24 -4.02 -16.85
CA LEU A 151 -44.82 -4.14 -18.19
C LEU A 151 -45.15 -5.60 -18.54
N GLY A 152 -46.11 -5.78 -19.45
CA GLY A 152 -46.42 -7.11 -19.99
C GLY A 152 -45.21 -7.81 -20.59
N GLN A 153 -45.18 -9.15 -20.51
CA GLN A 153 -44.01 -9.98 -20.88
C GLN A 153 -43.44 -9.65 -22.27
N HIS A 154 -44.30 -9.44 -23.26
CA HIS A 154 -43.87 -9.08 -24.62
C HIS A 154 -43.13 -7.74 -24.64
N HIS A 155 -43.71 -6.69 -24.03
CA HIS A 155 -43.11 -5.35 -24.02
C HIS A 155 -41.76 -5.32 -23.30
N ARG A 156 -41.67 -5.92 -22.10
CA ARG A 156 -40.41 -5.92 -21.35
C ARG A 156 -39.30 -6.67 -22.08
N GLN A 157 -39.61 -7.80 -22.72
CA GLN A 157 -38.64 -8.57 -23.53
C GLN A 157 -38.15 -7.77 -24.74
N SER A 158 -39.06 -7.10 -25.45
CA SER A 158 -38.71 -6.26 -26.60
C SER A 158 -37.84 -5.07 -26.20
N ILE A 159 -38.17 -4.40 -25.09
CA ILE A 159 -37.37 -3.28 -24.56
C ILE A 159 -35.97 -3.77 -24.17
N ALA A 160 -35.86 -4.84 -23.38
CA ALA A 160 -34.57 -5.36 -22.95
C ALA A 160 -33.70 -5.82 -24.14
N ALA A 161 -34.30 -6.49 -25.13
CA ALA A 161 -33.59 -6.90 -26.35
C ALA A 161 -33.09 -5.70 -27.16
N TRP A 162 -33.90 -4.65 -27.29
CA TRP A 162 -33.51 -3.43 -27.99
C TRP A 162 -32.38 -2.70 -27.26
N ILE A 163 -32.47 -2.52 -25.94
CA ILE A 163 -31.43 -1.88 -25.11
C ILE A 163 -30.12 -2.67 -25.24
N SER A 164 -30.17 -3.98 -24.98
CA SER A 164 -29.00 -4.84 -25.02
C SER A 164 -28.35 -4.86 -26.40
N GLY A 165 -29.12 -4.91 -27.49
CA GLY A 165 -28.58 -4.86 -28.85
C GLY A 165 -27.85 -3.55 -29.18
N ASN A 166 -28.41 -2.41 -28.77
CA ASN A 166 -27.77 -1.09 -28.96
C ASN A 166 -26.48 -0.94 -28.15
N VAL A 167 -26.50 -1.36 -26.88
CA VAL A 167 -25.32 -1.32 -26.01
C VAL A 167 -24.25 -2.28 -26.52
N SER A 168 -24.62 -3.51 -26.89
CA SER A 168 -23.69 -4.50 -27.44
C SER A 168 -23.01 -3.97 -28.69
N THR A 169 -23.75 -3.36 -29.60
CA THR A 169 -23.19 -2.76 -30.82
C THR A 169 -22.23 -1.61 -30.48
N SER A 170 -22.65 -0.68 -29.63
CA SER A 170 -21.85 0.49 -29.27
C SER A 170 -20.55 0.12 -28.57
N LEU A 171 -20.60 -0.77 -27.56
CA LEU A 171 -19.42 -1.20 -26.81
C LEU A 171 -18.51 -2.09 -27.65
N SER A 172 -19.06 -2.99 -28.47
CA SER A 172 -18.28 -3.83 -29.39
C SER A 172 -17.50 -3.00 -30.41
N GLN A 173 -18.11 -1.92 -30.93
CA GLN A 173 -17.45 -0.99 -31.83
C GLN A 173 -16.35 -0.19 -31.13
N LEU A 174 -16.64 0.35 -29.93
CA LEU A 174 -15.65 1.08 -29.13
C LEU A 174 -14.42 0.22 -28.82
N CYS A 175 -14.64 -1.02 -28.38
CA CYS A 175 -13.59 -1.97 -27.98
C CYS A 175 -13.03 -2.80 -29.14
N ARG A 176 -13.49 -2.57 -30.38
CA ARG A 176 -13.05 -3.30 -31.60
C ARG A 176 -13.11 -4.82 -31.49
N TYR A 177 -14.14 -5.33 -30.81
CA TYR A 177 -14.42 -6.76 -30.68
C TYR A 177 -15.67 -7.09 -31.51
N PRO A 178 -15.53 -7.53 -32.78
CA PRO A 178 -16.67 -7.69 -33.67
C PRO A 178 -17.59 -8.83 -33.22
N SER A 179 -18.91 -8.66 -33.45
CA SER A 179 -19.92 -9.68 -33.17
C SER A 179 -19.96 -10.18 -31.72
N ALA A 180 -19.61 -9.32 -30.75
CA ALA A 180 -19.65 -9.64 -29.34
C ALA A 180 -21.07 -9.69 -28.77
N GLN A 181 -21.26 -10.56 -27.80
CA GLN A 181 -22.32 -10.44 -26.80
C GLN A 181 -21.76 -9.72 -25.55
N VAL A 182 -22.62 -8.96 -24.89
CA VAL A 182 -22.30 -8.23 -23.66
C VAL A 182 -22.95 -8.93 -22.46
N PHE A 183 -22.15 -9.17 -21.43
CA PHE A 183 -22.61 -9.47 -20.08
C PHE A 183 -22.27 -8.31 -19.15
N CYS A 184 -23.25 -7.75 -18.45
CA CYS A 184 -23.06 -6.66 -17.50
C CYS A 184 -23.27 -7.16 -16.07
N HIS A 185 -22.45 -6.68 -15.14
CA HIS A 185 -22.61 -6.94 -13.71
C HIS A 185 -22.26 -5.70 -12.87
N PRO A 186 -22.85 -5.54 -11.67
CA PRO A 186 -22.55 -4.42 -10.79
C PRO A 186 -21.06 -4.34 -10.45
N SER A 187 -20.53 -3.12 -10.36
CA SER A 187 -19.17 -2.91 -9.86
C SER A 187 -19.12 -3.16 -8.34
N GLU A 188 -18.15 -3.93 -7.89
CA GLU A 188 -17.79 -4.01 -6.48
C GLU A 188 -16.84 -2.85 -6.09
N HIS A 189 -16.59 -2.69 -4.77
CA HIS A 189 -15.76 -1.62 -4.24
C HIS A 189 -14.32 -1.66 -4.79
N SER A 190 -13.69 -2.84 -4.79
CA SER A 190 -12.36 -3.06 -5.35
C SER A 190 -12.42 -3.44 -6.83
N LEU A 191 -11.45 -2.95 -7.62
CA LEU A 191 -11.27 -3.33 -9.03
C LEU A 191 -11.03 -4.84 -9.19
N PHE A 192 -10.30 -5.47 -8.26
CA PHE A 192 -10.03 -6.90 -8.34
C PHE A 192 -11.28 -7.74 -8.08
N ALA A 193 -12.04 -7.42 -7.03
CA ALA A 193 -13.25 -8.16 -6.68
C ALA A 193 -14.32 -8.03 -7.78
N SER A 194 -14.36 -6.86 -8.41
CA SER A 194 -15.17 -6.53 -9.57
C SER A 194 -14.95 -7.40 -10.82
N LEU A 195 -13.83 -8.13 -10.94
CA LEU A 195 -13.60 -9.02 -12.09
C LEU A 195 -14.26 -10.39 -11.92
N ARG A 196 -14.55 -10.82 -10.68
CA ARG A 196 -15.05 -12.18 -10.38
C ARG A 196 -16.33 -12.54 -11.14
N PRO A 197 -17.38 -11.70 -11.20
CA PRO A 197 -18.61 -12.10 -11.88
C PRO A 197 -18.44 -12.26 -13.39
N GLY A 198 -17.57 -11.46 -14.00
CA GLY A 198 -17.21 -11.58 -15.43
C GLY A 198 -16.47 -12.88 -15.72
N ILE A 199 -15.49 -13.22 -14.88
CA ILE A 199 -14.76 -14.50 -14.95
C ILE A 199 -15.72 -15.67 -14.75
N GLY A 200 -16.59 -15.60 -13.73
CA GLY A 200 -17.60 -16.63 -13.46
C GLY A 200 -18.59 -16.80 -14.61
N HIS A 201 -18.98 -15.71 -15.29
CA HIS A 201 -19.80 -15.79 -16.49
C HIS A 201 -19.08 -16.54 -17.62
N CYS A 202 -17.82 -16.20 -17.89
CA CYS A 202 -17.00 -16.88 -18.91
C CYS A 202 -16.81 -18.37 -18.58
N LEU A 203 -16.61 -18.71 -17.30
CA LEU A 203 -16.53 -20.11 -16.87
C LEU A 203 -17.83 -20.88 -17.13
N ARG A 204 -19.01 -20.27 -16.93
CA ARG A 204 -20.30 -20.90 -17.31
C ARG A 204 -20.38 -21.19 -18.79
N LEU A 205 -19.92 -20.27 -19.63
CA LEU A 205 -19.90 -20.45 -21.08
C LEU A 205 -18.92 -21.55 -21.49
N ALA A 206 -17.71 -21.52 -20.94
CA ALA A 206 -16.66 -22.51 -21.20
C ALA A 206 -17.07 -23.92 -20.78
N LEU A 207 -17.75 -24.09 -19.64
CA LEU A 207 -18.29 -25.38 -19.19
C LEU A 207 -19.37 -25.92 -20.14
N ARG A 208 -20.29 -25.05 -20.60
CA ARG A 208 -21.33 -25.44 -21.56
C ARG A 208 -20.76 -25.89 -22.89
N GLU A 209 -19.72 -25.22 -23.38
CA GLU A 209 -19.06 -25.60 -24.61
C GLU A 209 -18.24 -26.89 -24.45
N SER A 210 -17.51 -27.02 -23.34
CA SER A 210 -16.61 -28.14 -23.10
C SER A 210 -17.36 -29.45 -22.85
N TYR A 211 -18.43 -29.43 -22.07
CA TYR A 211 -19.19 -30.63 -21.67
C TYR A 211 -20.53 -30.78 -22.39
N GLY A 212 -20.95 -29.78 -23.16
CA GLY A 212 -22.16 -29.82 -23.98
C GLY A 212 -23.44 -30.05 -23.18
N ASN A 213 -24.37 -30.78 -23.81
CA ASN A 213 -25.70 -31.07 -23.25
C ASN A 213 -25.66 -31.94 -21.97
N ASP A 214 -24.60 -32.72 -21.79
CA ASP A 214 -24.45 -33.56 -20.60
C ASP A 214 -24.30 -32.71 -19.33
N TYR A 215 -23.59 -31.58 -19.41
CA TYR A 215 -23.51 -30.65 -18.28
C TYR A 215 -24.86 -29.99 -17.96
N ILE A 216 -25.65 -29.65 -18.98
CA ILE A 216 -26.97 -29.04 -18.80
C ILE A 216 -27.93 -30.00 -18.10
N THR A 217 -27.83 -31.30 -18.39
CA THR A 217 -28.76 -32.33 -17.90
C THR A 217 -28.30 -32.98 -16.59
N LYS A 218 -27.00 -33.28 -16.45
CA LYS A 218 -26.41 -34.01 -15.32
C LYS A 218 -25.72 -33.10 -14.29
N GLY A 219 -25.49 -31.82 -14.63
CA GLY A 219 -24.76 -30.88 -13.79
C GLY A 219 -23.32 -31.36 -13.52
N TRP A 220 -22.84 -31.15 -12.29
CA TRP A 220 -21.47 -31.50 -11.88
C TRP A 220 -21.12 -33.00 -12.01
N ARG A 221 -22.11 -33.89 -12.08
CA ARG A 221 -21.86 -35.34 -12.23
C ARG A 221 -21.10 -35.68 -13.51
N VAL A 222 -21.23 -34.85 -14.55
CA VAL A 222 -20.51 -35.03 -15.82
C VAL A 222 -18.99 -34.97 -15.63
N PHE A 223 -18.50 -34.30 -14.59
CA PHE A 223 -17.06 -34.18 -14.31
C PHE A 223 -16.45 -35.53 -13.91
N ALA A 224 -17.22 -36.40 -13.24
CA ALA A 224 -16.76 -37.74 -12.91
C ALA A 224 -16.72 -38.66 -14.15
N GLU A 225 -17.54 -38.38 -15.17
CA GLU A 225 -17.65 -39.18 -16.38
C GLU A 225 -16.68 -38.73 -17.49
N GLN A 226 -16.47 -37.43 -17.65
CA GLN A 226 -15.73 -36.82 -18.76
C GLN A 226 -14.42 -36.13 -18.33
N GLY A 227 -14.04 -36.26 -17.06
CA GLY A 227 -12.88 -35.60 -16.48
C GLY A 227 -13.24 -34.29 -15.76
N GLY A 228 -12.49 -33.97 -14.71
CA GLY A 228 -12.70 -32.76 -13.90
C GLY A 228 -12.26 -31.50 -14.64
N PRO A 229 -13.01 -30.37 -14.54
CA PRO A 229 -12.63 -29.12 -15.18
C PRO A 229 -11.43 -28.47 -14.49
N VAL A 230 -10.47 -27.98 -15.27
CA VAL A 230 -9.30 -27.23 -14.76
C VAL A 230 -9.37 -25.79 -15.25
N VAL A 231 -9.14 -24.86 -14.33
CA VAL A 231 -9.03 -23.41 -14.61
C VAL A 231 -7.61 -22.97 -14.36
N TYR A 232 -6.97 -22.38 -15.36
CA TYR A 232 -5.62 -21.85 -15.26
C TYR A 232 -5.63 -20.33 -15.13
N VAL A 233 -4.81 -19.80 -14.24
CA VAL A 233 -4.81 -18.39 -13.86
C VAL A 233 -3.39 -17.83 -14.00
N SER A 234 -3.23 -16.72 -14.71
CA SER A 234 -1.95 -16.00 -14.79
C SER A 234 -1.42 -15.64 -13.40
N PRO A 235 -0.11 -15.76 -13.13
CA PRO A 235 0.50 -15.33 -11.87
C PRO A 235 0.38 -13.81 -11.64
N ALA A 236 0.20 -13.02 -12.70
CA ALA A 236 -0.04 -11.58 -12.60
C ALA A 236 -1.44 -11.24 -12.06
N MET A 237 -2.33 -12.24 -11.93
CA MET A 237 -3.66 -12.05 -11.37
C MET A 237 -3.58 -12.11 -9.85
N HIS A 238 -3.37 -10.95 -9.22
CA HIS A 238 -3.36 -10.77 -7.76
C HIS A 238 -4.75 -10.86 -7.11
N LEU A 239 -5.56 -11.84 -7.52
CA LEU A 239 -6.90 -12.10 -7.04
C LEU A 239 -7.04 -13.59 -6.70
N ASP A 240 -7.39 -13.90 -5.45
CA ASP A 240 -7.83 -15.26 -5.12
C ASP A 240 -9.19 -15.51 -5.78
N ILE A 241 -9.13 -16.27 -6.88
CA ILE A 241 -10.27 -16.75 -7.65
C ILE A 241 -10.57 -18.22 -7.31
N ALA A 242 -9.65 -18.93 -6.64
CA ALA A 242 -9.80 -20.35 -6.34
C ALA A 242 -10.94 -20.58 -5.35
N SER A 243 -10.98 -19.81 -4.27
CA SER A 243 -12.08 -19.85 -3.29
C SER A 243 -13.43 -19.52 -3.91
N TYR A 244 -13.47 -18.49 -4.76
CA TYR A 244 -14.67 -18.10 -5.51
C TYR A 244 -15.15 -19.21 -6.45
N VAL A 245 -14.25 -19.77 -7.26
CA VAL A 245 -14.58 -20.82 -8.23
C VAL A 245 -15.02 -22.11 -7.55
N ALA A 246 -14.36 -22.49 -6.45
CA ALA A 246 -14.75 -23.65 -5.66
C ALA A 246 -16.15 -23.47 -5.06
N THR A 247 -16.47 -22.29 -4.52
CA THR A 247 -17.76 -22.01 -3.86
C THR A 247 -18.90 -21.92 -4.87
N GLU A 248 -18.72 -21.19 -5.97
CA GLU A 248 -19.80 -20.90 -6.92
C GLU A 248 -19.99 -22.00 -7.99
N PHE A 249 -18.95 -22.77 -8.29
CA PHE A 249 -18.97 -23.76 -9.38
C PHE A 249 -18.64 -25.18 -8.94
N GLY A 250 -18.20 -25.38 -7.69
CA GLY A 250 -17.78 -26.70 -7.20
C GLY A 250 -16.52 -27.23 -7.89
N ILE A 251 -15.66 -26.33 -8.41
CA ILE A 251 -14.44 -26.68 -9.13
C ILE A 251 -13.24 -26.41 -8.22
N ALA A 252 -12.52 -27.47 -7.85
CA ALA A 252 -11.35 -27.38 -6.97
C ALA A 252 -10.03 -27.20 -7.72
N ASP A 253 -9.94 -27.69 -8.97
CA ASP A 253 -8.73 -27.59 -9.80
C ASP A 253 -8.58 -26.19 -10.43
N VAL A 254 -8.20 -25.22 -9.60
CA VAL A 254 -7.79 -23.87 -10.02
C VAL A 254 -6.28 -23.74 -9.85
N VAL A 255 -5.57 -23.67 -10.97
CA VAL A 255 -4.10 -23.69 -11.03
C VAL A 255 -3.59 -22.29 -11.34
N VAL A 256 -2.87 -21.67 -10.39
CA VAL A 256 -2.07 -20.48 -10.69
C VAL A 256 -0.81 -20.94 -11.43
N LEU A 257 -0.61 -20.42 -12.65
CA LEU A 257 0.50 -20.80 -13.50
C LEU A 257 1.82 -20.28 -12.93
N GLU A 258 2.91 -21.00 -13.22
CA GLU A 258 4.23 -20.58 -12.79
C GLU A 258 4.66 -19.30 -13.51
N ALA A 259 5.34 -18.42 -12.76
CA ALA A 259 5.95 -17.23 -13.31
C ALA A 259 7.25 -17.58 -14.03
N GLN A 260 7.52 -16.91 -15.14
CA GLN A 260 8.82 -16.91 -15.78
C GLN A 260 9.88 -16.45 -14.77
N SER A 261 11.03 -17.11 -14.75
CA SER A 261 12.13 -16.77 -13.83
C SER A 261 12.80 -15.45 -14.22
N ASP A 262 12.16 -14.33 -13.89
CA ASP A 262 12.69 -12.98 -14.00
C ASP A 262 12.81 -12.32 -12.62
N ALA A 263 13.60 -11.24 -12.53
CA ALA A 263 13.83 -10.55 -11.25
C ALA A 263 12.53 -10.00 -10.64
N LEU A 264 11.53 -9.74 -11.47
CA LEU A 264 10.23 -9.17 -11.10
C LEU A 264 9.16 -10.23 -10.81
N ALA A 265 9.49 -11.53 -10.94
CA ALA A 265 8.56 -12.63 -10.72
C ALA A 265 7.99 -12.63 -9.30
N ALA A 266 8.79 -12.19 -8.32
CA ALA A 266 8.38 -12.05 -6.93
C ALA A 266 7.37 -10.90 -6.70
N VAL A 267 7.33 -9.92 -7.60
CA VAL A 267 6.42 -8.77 -7.55
C VAL A 267 5.16 -9.07 -8.34
N GLU A 268 5.31 -9.29 -9.65
CA GLU A 268 4.20 -9.58 -10.58
C GLU A 268 4.77 -10.34 -11.79
N GLY A 269 4.75 -11.67 -11.69
CA GLY A 269 5.29 -12.55 -12.71
C GLY A 269 4.40 -12.68 -13.94
N ARG A 270 5.04 -12.93 -15.09
CA ARG A 270 4.36 -13.32 -16.35
C ARG A 270 4.34 -14.84 -16.48
N ILE A 271 3.38 -15.39 -17.23
CA ILE A 271 3.27 -16.85 -17.42
C ILE A 271 4.55 -17.43 -18.03
N ASP A 272 5.07 -18.50 -17.42
CA ASP A 272 6.03 -19.40 -18.08
C ASP A 272 5.29 -20.35 -19.03
N TYR A 273 5.35 -20.04 -20.32
CA TYR A 273 4.59 -20.78 -21.35
C TYR A 273 5.09 -22.21 -21.58
N ALA A 274 6.36 -22.49 -21.32
CA ALA A 274 6.89 -23.85 -21.48
C ALA A 274 6.35 -24.74 -20.37
N LYS A 275 6.46 -24.28 -19.12
CA LYS A 275 5.90 -24.99 -17.97
C LYS A 275 4.39 -25.10 -18.00
N PHE A 276 3.69 -24.08 -18.53
CA PHE A 276 2.26 -24.17 -18.75
C PHE A 276 1.92 -25.29 -19.74
N ALA A 277 2.66 -25.44 -20.84
CA ALA A 277 2.41 -26.52 -21.80
C ALA A 277 2.65 -27.90 -21.17
N ASP A 278 3.71 -28.06 -20.37
CA ASP A 278 4.00 -29.31 -19.64
C ASP A 278 2.88 -29.62 -18.64
N ARG A 279 2.46 -28.63 -17.86
CA ARG A 279 1.37 -28.77 -16.89
C ARG A 279 0.04 -29.14 -17.56
N LEU A 280 -0.26 -28.51 -18.68
CA LEU A 280 -1.45 -28.77 -19.48
C LEU A 280 -1.46 -30.24 -19.96
N ALA A 281 -0.33 -30.73 -20.46
CA ALA A 281 -0.19 -32.13 -20.88
C ALA A 281 -0.33 -33.11 -19.70
N GLU A 282 0.23 -32.77 -18.53
CA GLU A 282 0.08 -33.55 -17.30
C GLU A 282 -1.40 -33.68 -16.88
N ASP A 283 -2.12 -32.56 -16.79
CA ASP A 283 -3.53 -32.56 -16.39
C ASP A 283 -4.40 -33.37 -17.40
N ILE A 284 -4.12 -33.27 -18.71
CA ILE A 284 -4.78 -34.10 -19.73
C ILE A 284 -4.48 -35.58 -19.52
N SER A 285 -3.22 -35.94 -19.21
CA SER A 285 -2.84 -37.34 -18.95
C SER A 285 -3.54 -37.93 -17.71
N GLN A 286 -3.93 -37.07 -16.76
CA GLN A 286 -4.71 -37.42 -15.58
C GLN A 286 -6.24 -37.46 -15.84
N ASN A 287 -6.65 -37.44 -17.11
CA ASN A 287 -8.06 -37.37 -17.52
C ASN A 287 -8.79 -36.14 -16.94
N LYS A 288 -8.07 -35.03 -16.76
CA LYS A 288 -8.70 -33.73 -16.47
C LYS A 288 -8.95 -32.98 -17.77
N LYS A 289 -9.86 -32.00 -17.70
CA LYS A 289 -10.30 -31.23 -18.85
C LYS A 289 -9.97 -29.76 -18.66
N PRO A 290 -8.99 -29.23 -19.39
CA PRO A 290 -8.73 -27.78 -19.47
C PRO A 290 -9.96 -27.04 -19.99
N VAL A 291 -10.54 -26.15 -19.17
CA VAL A 291 -11.78 -25.43 -19.54
C VAL A 291 -11.52 -23.95 -19.79
N LEU A 292 -10.75 -23.29 -18.92
CA LEU A 292 -10.58 -21.85 -18.94
C LEU A 292 -9.13 -21.48 -18.62
N VAL A 293 -8.56 -20.57 -19.41
CA VAL A 293 -7.29 -19.89 -19.13
C VAL A 293 -7.57 -18.40 -18.99
N ILE A 294 -7.11 -17.80 -17.89
CA ILE A 294 -7.23 -16.37 -17.62
C ILE A 294 -5.87 -15.70 -17.82
N GLY A 295 -5.75 -14.91 -18.88
CA GLY A 295 -4.55 -14.10 -19.18
C GLY A 295 -4.73 -12.64 -18.75
N VAL A 296 -3.61 -11.98 -18.43
CA VAL A 296 -3.59 -10.58 -17.98
C VAL A 296 -2.88 -9.69 -19.00
N VAL A 297 -3.55 -8.63 -19.45
CA VAL A 297 -3.01 -7.61 -20.36
C VAL A 297 -3.11 -6.25 -19.67
N GLY A 298 -1.97 -5.75 -19.19
CA GLY A 298 -1.84 -4.55 -18.38
C GLY A 298 -2.15 -4.87 -16.93
N SER A 299 -1.23 -5.61 -16.33
CA SER A 299 -1.28 -6.06 -14.95
C SER A 299 -1.42 -4.87 -13.98
N ALA A 300 -1.94 -5.14 -12.77
CA ALA A 300 -2.38 -4.05 -11.91
C ALA A 300 -1.21 -3.30 -11.27
N ILE A 301 -0.08 -3.96 -11.03
CA ILE A 301 1.04 -3.37 -10.28
C ILE A 301 2.08 -2.74 -11.23
N LEU A 302 2.52 -3.48 -12.24
CA LEU A 302 3.59 -3.10 -13.16
C LEU A 302 3.06 -2.75 -14.57
N GLY A 303 1.79 -3.03 -14.88
CA GLY A 303 1.25 -2.79 -16.22
C GLY A 303 1.80 -3.74 -17.28
N HIS A 304 2.36 -4.88 -16.88
CA HIS A 304 2.90 -5.90 -17.77
C HIS A 304 1.80 -6.65 -18.52
N ASN A 305 2.19 -7.24 -19.66
CA ASN A 305 1.30 -8.02 -20.50
C ASN A 305 1.80 -9.47 -20.54
N ASP A 306 0.88 -10.41 -20.36
CA ASP A 306 1.07 -11.77 -20.83
C ASP A 306 1.13 -11.78 -22.37
N MET A 307 1.95 -12.67 -22.92
CA MET A 307 2.06 -12.97 -24.34
C MET A 307 0.84 -13.79 -24.81
N ILE A 308 -0.29 -13.11 -25.02
CA ILE A 308 -1.56 -13.75 -25.43
C ILE A 308 -1.43 -14.55 -26.72
N SER A 309 -0.59 -14.11 -27.67
CA SER A 309 -0.28 -14.88 -28.89
C SER A 309 0.24 -16.28 -28.58
N ARG A 310 1.06 -16.44 -27.54
CA ARG A 310 1.61 -17.74 -27.14
C ARG A 310 0.54 -18.64 -26.52
N LEU A 311 -0.39 -18.08 -25.75
CA LEU A 311 -1.56 -18.84 -25.25
C LEU A 311 -2.46 -19.31 -26.39
N LEU A 312 -2.67 -18.47 -27.41
CA LEU A 312 -3.41 -18.85 -28.62
C LEU A 312 -2.72 -19.99 -29.38
N GLU A 313 -1.40 -19.95 -29.51
CA GLU A 313 -0.62 -21.04 -30.11
C GLU A 313 -0.78 -22.36 -29.34
N ILE A 314 -0.69 -22.34 -28.01
CA ILE A 314 -0.87 -23.53 -27.17
C ILE A 314 -2.29 -24.09 -27.31
N ARG A 315 -3.31 -23.22 -27.30
CA ARG A 315 -4.72 -23.60 -27.52
C ARG A 315 -4.91 -24.32 -28.86
N ASN A 316 -4.29 -23.79 -29.91
CA ASN A 316 -4.46 -24.32 -31.27
C ASN A 316 -3.68 -25.61 -31.51
N THR A 317 -2.60 -25.85 -30.77
CA THR A 317 -1.70 -27.01 -30.96
C THR A 317 -2.02 -28.18 -30.05
N THR A 318 -2.52 -27.94 -28.83
CA THR A 318 -2.63 -28.97 -27.79
C THR A 318 -4.08 -29.39 -27.54
N THR A 319 -4.88 -28.51 -26.94
CA THR A 319 -6.30 -28.75 -26.64
C THR A 319 -7.06 -27.43 -26.66
N PRO A 320 -8.30 -27.40 -27.15
CA PRO A 320 -9.14 -26.23 -27.00
C PRO A 320 -9.40 -25.94 -25.51
N PHE A 321 -9.34 -24.67 -25.16
CA PHE A 321 -9.79 -24.12 -23.89
C PHE A 321 -10.29 -22.69 -24.14
N TRP A 322 -11.18 -22.20 -23.28
CA TRP A 322 -11.64 -20.83 -23.34
C TRP A 322 -10.54 -19.89 -22.86
N LEU A 323 -10.19 -18.88 -23.66
CA LEU A 323 -9.21 -17.86 -23.31
C LEU A 323 -9.92 -16.55 -22.94
N HIS A 324 -9.86 -16.22 -21.65
CA HIS A 324 -10.41 -14.98 -21.09
C HIS A 324 -9.28 -13.99 -20.77
N VAL A 325 -9.43 -12.74 -21.16
CA VAL A 325 -8.44 -11.68 -20.90
C VAL A 325 -9.00 -10.61 -19.97
N VAL A 326 -8.20 -10.22 -18.98
CA VAL A 326 -8.46 -9.10 -18.07
C VAL A 326 -7.27 -8.14 -18.04
N GLY A 327 -7.43 -6.95 -17.45
CA GLY A 327 -6.33 -6.02 -17.18
C GLY A 327 -6.55 -4.63 -17.78
N ASN A 328 -5.71 -3.67 -17.40
CA ASN A 328 -5.87 -2.26 -17.73
C ASN A 328 -5.47 -1.94 -19.19
N ALA A 329 -4.55 -2.69 -19.79
CA ALA A 329 -4.04 -2.39 -21.14
C ALA A 329 -5.03 -2.79 -22.25
N VAL A 330 -6.09 -3.54 -21.94
CA VAL A 330 -7.20 -3.75 -22.90
C VAL A 330 -7.93 -2.43 -23.22
N ALA A 331 -7.79 -1.38 -22.39
CA ALA A 331 -8.26 -0.03 -22.71
C ALA A 331 -7.65 0.53 -24.00
N ALA A 332 -6.46 0.07 -24.39
CA ALA A 332 -5.81 0.49 -25.63
C ALA A 332 -6.65 0.17 -26.87
N LEU A 333 -7.49 -0.87 -26.82
CA LEU A 333 -8.42 -1.23 -27.89
C LEU A 333 -9.50 -0.17 -28.15
N ALA A 334 -9.68 0.80 -27.25
CA ALA A 334 -10.66 1.88 -27.37
C ALA A 334 -10.04 3.25 -27.71
N LEU A 335 -8.73 3.31 -27.98
CA LEU A 335 -8.05 4.54 -28.46
C LEU A 335 -8.44 4.85 -29.91
N LYS A 336 -8.15 6.05 -30.42
CA LYS A 336 -8.44 6.38 -31.82
C LYS A 336 -7.65 5.52 -32.80
N GLU A 337 -6.37 5.31 -32.52
CA GLU A 337 -5.44 4.53 -33.35
C GLU A 337 -4.73 3.48 -32.47
N PRO A 338 -5.39 2.34 -32.19
CA PRO A 338 -4.78 1.24 -31.45
C PRO A 338 -3.72 0.53 -32.31
N SER A 339 -2.79 -0.16 -31.64
CA SER A 339 -1.85 -1.05 -32.33
C SER A 339 -2.59 -2.13 -33.12
N GLU A 340 -2.27 -2.27 -34.41
CA GLU A 340 -2.83 -3.32 -35.28
C GLU A 340 -2.57 -4.72 -34.72
N MET A 341 -1.37 -4.96 -34.20
CA MET A 341 -0.98 -6.24 -33.58
C MET A 341 -1.85 -6.54 -32.36
N LEU A 342 -2.12 -5.55 -31.51
CA LEU A 342 -2.99 -5.73 -30.34
C LEU A 342 -4.40 -6.12 -30.75
N VAL A 343 -4.98 -5.41 -31.73
CA VAL A 343 -6.32 -5.71 -32.26
C VAL A 343 -6.36 -7.12 -32.87
N GLN A 344 -5.35 -7.49 -33.65
CA GLN A 344 -5.26 -8.81 -34.28
C GLN A 344 -5.17 -9.93 -33.25
N VAL A 345 -4.36 -9.78 -32.19
CA VAL A 345 -4.20 -10.81 -31.16
C VAL A 345 -5.46 -10.91 -30.29
N LEU A 346 -5.97 -9.78 -29.79
CA LEU A 346 -7.09 -9.77 -28.86
C LEU A 346 -8.45 -10.06 -29.53
N SER A 347 -8.59 -9.90 -30.85
CA SER A 347 -9.81 -10.34 -31.55
C SER A 347 -9.98 -11.86 -31.64
N GLN A 348 -8.92 -12.64 -31.35
CA GLN A 348 -8.93 -14.11 -31.40
C GLN A 348 -9.21 -14.78 -30.04
N VAL A 349 -9.28 -13.99 -28.96
CA VAL A 349 -9.63 -14.50 -27.62
C VAL A 349 -11.13 -14.64 -27.47
N ASP A 350 -11.59 -15.52 -26.58
CA ASP A 350 -13.01 -15.84 -26.47
C ASP A 350 -13.80 -14.78 -25.70
N SER A 351 -13.13 -14.03 -24.81
CA SER A 351 -13.76 -12.97 -24.02
C SER A 351 -12.77 -12.00 -23.37
N ILE A 352 -13.24 -10.78 -23.09
CA ILE A 352 -12.48 -9.72 -22.41
C ILE A 352 -13.39 -8.98 -21.42
N THR A 353 -12.96 -8.82 -20.17
CA THR A 353 -13.67 -7.98 -19.17
C THR A 353 -13.11 -6.55 -19.14
N TYR A 354 -14.01 -5.57 -19.21
CA TYR A 354 -13.69 -4.14 -19.24
C TYR A 354 -14.24 -3.44 -17.99
N PRO A 355 -13.37 -3.00 -17.05
CA PRO A 355 -13.75 -2.10 -15.97
C PRO A 355 -13.88 -0.64 -16.47
N LEU A 356 -14.53 -0.43 -17.63
CA LEU A 356 -14.64 0.89 -18.28
C LEU A 356 -15.33 1.93 -17.39
N SER A 357 -16.29 1.51 -16.57
CA SER A 357 -16.95 2.38 -15.60
C SER A 357 -15.97 3.01 -14.61
N LYS A 358 -14.95 2.26 -14.19
CA LYS A 358 -13.85 2.79 -13.36
C LYS A 358 -12.99 3.76 -14.16
N TRP A 359 -12.63 3.42 -15.40
CA TRP A 359 -11.77 4.28 -16.22
C TRP A 359 -12.39 5.63 -16.55
N LEU A 360 -13.71 5.66 -16.75
CA LEU A 360 -14.46 6.87 -17.02
C LEU A 360 -14.87 7.64 -15.76
N GLY A 361 -14.57 7.13 -14.56
CA GLY A 361 -14.96 7.78 -13.30
C GLY A 361 -16.48 7.75 -13.04
N ILE A 362 -17.16 6.67 -13.45
CA ILE A 362 -18.61 6.49 -13.35
C ILE A 362 -18.92 5.25 -12.50
N PRO A 363 -18.70 5.28 -11.17
CA PRO A 363 -18.79 4.10 -10.33
C PRO A 363 -20.19 3.45 -10.30
N ALA A 364 -21.25 4.19 -10.65
CA ALA A 364 -22.61 3.68 -10.74
C ALA A 364 -22.87 2.83 -12.00
N ALA A 365 -22.01 2.90 -13.02
CA ALA A 365 -22.13 2.08 -14.22
C ALA A 365 -21.59 0.66 -13.97
N PRO A 366 -22.25 -0.38 -14.51
CA PRO A 366 -21.81 -1.76 -14.35
C PRO A 366 -20.51 -2.00 -15.12
N ILE A 367 -19.77 -3.02 -14.69
CA ILE A 367 -18.65 -3.56 -15.46
C ILE A 367 -19.25 -4.48 -16.51
N PHE A 368 -18.58 -4.60 -17.66
CA PHE A 368 -19.05 -5.48 -18.71
C PHE A 368 -17.95 -6.43 -19.21
N THR A 369 -18.39 -7.57 -19.72
CA THR A 369 -17.57 -8.56 -20.38
C THR A 369 -18.08 -8.75 -21.80
N LEU A 370 -17.18 -8.56 -22.76
CA LEU A 370 -17.42 -8.92 -24.16
C LEU A 370 -17.00 -10.35 -24.37
N HIS A 371 -17.83 -11.13 -25.05
CA HIS A 371 -17.49 -12.50 -25.41
C HIS A 371 -18.05 -12.88 -26.78
N ARG A 372 -17.44 -13.86 -27.42
CA ARG A 372 -17.99 -14.43 -28.65
C ARG A 372 -19.33 -15.13 -28.40
N SER A 373 -20.12 -15.29 -29.45
CA SER A 373 -21.38 -16.03 -29.39
C SER A 373 -21.14 -17.52 -29.08
N VAL A 374 -22.00 -18.11 -28.25
CA VAL A 374 -22.01 -19.54 -27.92
C VAL A 374 -23.41 -20.08 -28.23
N GLU A 375 -23.53 -21.08 -29.11
CA GLU A 375 -24.82 -21.52 -29.67
C GLU A 375 -25.86 -21.93 -28.61
N ALA A 376 -25.40 -22.59 -27.54
CA ALA A 376 -26.26 -23.06 -26.44
C ALA A 376 -26.60 -21.95 -25.41
N TYR A 377 -26.12 -20.73 -25.59
CA TYR A 377 -26.34 -19.63 -24.67
C TYR A 377 -27.26 -18.57 -25.28
N LYS A 378 -28.30 -18.22 -24.52
CA LYS A 378 -29.19 -17.09 -24.81
C LYS A 378 -29.33 -16.25 -23.55
N PRO A 379 -29.00 -14.95 -23.59
CA PRO A 379 -29.14 -14.11 -22.42
C PRO A 379 -30.61 -13.99 -22.03
N SER A 380 -30.87 -14.14 -20.74
CA SER A 380 -32.15 -13.93 -20.10
C SER A 380 -32.60 -12.47 -20.22
N TYR A 381 -33.87 -12.23 -19.89
CA TYR A 381 -34.41 -10.87 -19.83
C TYR A 381 -33.65 -9.97 -18.86
N HIS A 382 -33.31 -10.47 -17.67
CA HIS A 382 -32.59 -9.69 -16.66
C HIS A 382 -31.16 -9.36 -17.11
N GLU A 383 -30.43 -10.35 -17.67
CA GLU A 383 -29.08 -10.13 -18.21
C GLU A 383 -29.07 -9.09 -19.33
N LYS A 384 -30.08 -9.10 -20.21
CA LYS A 384 -30.23 -8.06 -21.24
C LYS A 384 -30.48 -6.69 -20.61
N LEU A 385 -31.35 -6.63 -19.61
CA LEU A 385 -31.74 -5.37 -18.96
C LEU A 385 -30.64 -4.79 -18.07
N ASP A 386 -29.67 -5.59 -17.62
CA ASP A 386 -28.47 -5.12 -16.90
C ASP A 386 -27.57 -4.20 -17.75
N SER A 387 -27.79 -4.14 -19.07
CA SER A 387 -27.16 -3.16 -19.95
C SER A 387 -27.81 -1.76 -19.92
N LEU A 388 -28.97 -1.60 -19.28
CA LEU A 388 -29.70 -0.33 -19.21
C LEU A 388 -28.85 0.85 -18.71
N PRO A 389 -28.03 0.72 -17.64
CA PRO A 389 -27.20 1.83 -17.20
C PRO A 389 -26.20 2.26 -18.28
N TRP A 390 -25.63 1.34 -19.07
CA TRP A 390 -24.75 1.71 -20.19
C TRP A 390 -25.53 2.41 -21.31
N TRP A 391 -26.75 1.96 -21.61
CA TRP A 391 -27.60 2.67 -22.57
C TRP A 391 -27.84 4.12 -22.14
N VAL A 392 -28.18 4.35 -20.86
CA VAL A 392 -28.31 5.69 -20.29
C VAL A 392 -26.99 6.45 -20.37
N ALA A 393 -25.88 5.82 -20.00
CA ALA A 393 -24.55 6.44 -20.02
C ALA A 393 -24.18 6.94 -21.43
N THR A 394 -24.47 6.18 -22.47
CA THR A 394 -24.20 6.57 -23.86
C THR A 394 -25.03 7.75 -24.36
N GLN A 395 -26.13 8.11 -23.67
CA GLN A 395 -26.88 9.34 -23.98
C GLN A 395 -26.12 10.61 -23.54
N TYR A 396 -25.23 10.49 -22.57
CA TYR A 396 -24.42 11.58 -22.03
C TYR A 396 -22.97 11.52 -22.53
N LEU A 397 -22.43 10.31 -22.70
CA LEU A 397 -21.05 10.06 -23.11
C LEU A 397 -21.04 9.45 -24.50
N THR A 398 -20.77 10.28 -25.49
CA THR A 398 -20.56 9.79 -26.86
C THR A 398 -19.34 8.86 -26.92
N PRO A 399 -19.30 7.89 -27.84
CA PRO A 399 -18.12 7.04 -28.04
C PRO A 399 -16.82 7.84 -28.26
N LYS A 400 -16.92 8.97 -28.97
CA LYS A 400 -15.81 9.90 -29.17
C LYS A 400 -15.30 10.47 -27.84
N TYR A 401 -16.20 10.91 -26.96
CA TYR A 401 -15.80 11.47 -25.68
C TYR A 401 -15.21 10.41 -24.74
N MET A 402 -15.75 9.19 -24.72
CA MET A 402 -15.14 8.07 -23.98
C MET A 402 -13.71 7.78 -24.46
N MET A 403 -13.49 7.79 -25.78
CA MET A 403 -12.16 7.65 -26.38
C MET A 403 -11.22 8.79 -25.96
N GLU A 404 -11.65 10.05 -26.02
CA GLU A 404 -10.86 11.21 -25.58
C GLU A 404 -10.44 11.11 -24.10
N MET A 405 -11.32 10.60 -23.22
CA MET A 405 -11.00 10.38 -21.81
C MET A 405 -9.92 9.31 -21.63
N LEU A 406 -10.00 8.20 -22.37
CA LEU A 406 -8.97 7.16 -22.34
C LEU A 406 -7.64 7.68 -22.90
N GLU A 407 -7.66 8.39 -24.03
CA GLU A 407 -6.46 9.01 -24.61
C GLU A 407 -5.80 9.99 -23.66
N HIS A 408 -6.60 10.76 -22.92
CA HIS A 408 -6.08 11.66 -21.89
C HIS A 408 -5.35 10.88 -20.78
N ALA A 409 -5.86 9.74 -20.34
CA ALA A 409 -5.17 8.90 -19.37
C ALA A 409 -3.81 8.39 -19.91
N TYR A 410 -3.76 7.90 -21.15
CA TYR A 410 -2.50 7.50 -21.80
C TYR A 410 -1.53 8.69 -21.99
N PHE A 411 -2.06 9.87 -22.28
CA PHE A 411 -1.28 11.11 -22.37
C PHE A 411 -0.66 11.49 -21.01
N LEU A 412 -1.41 11.37 -19.91
CA LEU A 412 -0.91 11.58 -18.55
C LEU A 412 0.21 10.59 -18.19
N SER A 413 0.05 9.31 -18.54
CA SER A 413 1.12 8.31 -18.38
C SER A 413 2.37 8.69 -19.18
N LYS A 414 2.20 9.11 -20.43
CA LYS A 414 3.29 9.51 -21.33
C LYS A 414 4.12 10.65 -20.72
N ILE A 415 3.48 11.72 -20.25
CA ILE A 415 4.20 12.85 -19.64
C ILE A 415 4.84 12.50 -18.30
N MET A 416 4.20 11.65 -17.48
CA MET A 416 4.77 11.17 -16.22
C MET A 416 6.03 10.36 -16.47
N LEU A 417 5.96 9.39 -17.40
CA LEU A 417 7.09 8.54 -17.78
C LEU A 417 8.30 9.37 -18.21
N LYS A 418 8.11 10.38 -19.07
CA LYS A 418 9.20 11.24 -19.52
C LYS A 418 9.77 12.12 -18.42
N GLY A 419 8.90 12.65 -17.55
CA GLY A 419 9.33 13.42 -16.38
C GLY A 419 10.18 12.59 -15.43
N LEU A 420 9.73 11.38 -15.07
CA LEU A 420 10.45 10.48 -14.18
C LEU A 420 11.77 9.98 -14.78
N SER A 421 11.79 9.68 -16.08
CA SER A 421 13.01 9.22 -16.78
C SER A 421 14.11 10.28 -16.85
N GLY A 422 13.80 11.54 -16.50
CA GLY A 422 14.79 12.62 -16.41
C GLY A 422 15.63 12.59 -15.13
N PHE A 423 15.28 11.77 -14.13
CA PHE A 423 15.97 11.70 -12.85
C PHE A 423 16.79 10.42 -12.73
N ASN A 424 18.10 10.57 -12.51
CA ASN A 424 18.99 9.42 -12.28
C ASN A 424 18.72 8.75 -10.92
N GLN A 425 18.14 9.49 -9.97
CA GLN A 425 17.80 9.01 -8.63
C GLN A 425 16.50 8.19 -8.61
N ILE A 426 15.75 8.15 -9.71
CA ILE A 426 14.47 7.42 -9.79
C ILE A 426 14.65 6.15 -10.60
N CYS A 427 14.32 5.02 -9.98
CA CYS A 427 14.19 3.74 -10.66
C CYS A 427 12.72 3.51 -11.01
N ILE A 428 12.43 3.37 -12.30
CA ILE A 428 11.12 2.94 -12.79
C ILE A 428 11.14 1.42 -12.94
N ILE A 429 10.34 0.74 -12.13
CA ILE A 429 10.31 -0.72 -12.03
C ILE A 429 9.59 -1.30 -13.25
N GLY A 430 10.15 -2.38 -13.83
CA GLY A 430 9.59 -3.02 -15.03
C GLY A 430 10.18 -2.53 -16.36
N PHE A 431 11.12 -1.59 -16.33
CA PHE A 431 11.74 -1.03 -17.54
C PHE A 431 13.25 -1.15 -17.48
N ASP A 432 13.86 -1.85 -18.45
CA ASP A 432 15.32 -1.98 -18.54
C ASP A 432 15.99 -0.63 -18.86
N ASN A 433 15.40 0.11 -19.81
CA ASN A 433 15.83 1.46 -20.19
C ASN A 433 14.61 2.39 -20.28
N PRO A 434 14.21 3.02 -19.15
CA PRO A 434 13.04 3.89 -19.11
C PRO A 434 13.11 5.07 -20.08
N THR A 435 14.30 5.66 -20.27
CA THR A 435 14.52 6.81 -21.16
C THR A 435 14.30 6.43 -22.61
N GLU A 436 14.89 5.33 -23.06
CA GLU A 436 14.69 4.84 -24.44
C GLU A 436 13.23 4.45 -24.68
N TYR A 437 12.61 3.76 -23.72
CA TYR A 437 11.20 3.40 -23.81
C TYR A 437 10.31 4.65 -23.89
N ALA A 438 10.56 5.66 -23.06
CA ALA A 438 9.88 6.95 -23.11
C ALA A 438 10.03 7.61 -24.48
N ASP A 439 11.23 7.63 -25.06
CA ASP A 439 11.46 8.21 -26.38
C ASP A 439 10.69 7.48 -27.49
N ARG A 440 10.61 6.15 -27.42
CA ARG A 440 9.80 5.34 -28.36
C ARG A 440 8.30 5.61 -28.20
N VAL A 441 7.80 5.78 -26.96
CA VAL A 441 6.43 6.22 -26.69
C VAL A 441 6.17 7.64 -27.22
N TYR A 442 7.15 8.54 -27.10
CA TYR A 442 7.04 9.90 -27.61
C TYR A 442 6.95 9.97 -29.13
N LYS A 443 7.74 9.14 -29.81
CA LYS A 443 7.72 8.96 -31.26
C LYS A 443 6.50 8.18 -31.78
N GLY A 444 5.62 7.69 -30.90
CA GLY A 444 4.44 6.91 -31.28
C GLY A 444 4.73 5.48 -31.73
N VAL A 445 5.93 4.98 -31.47
CA VAL A 445 6.32 3.59 -31.78
C VAL A 445 5.69 2.63 -30.78
N TYR A 446 5.66 3.01 -29.51
CA TYR A 446 5.05 2.24 -28.42
C TYR A 446 3.86 2.96 -27.83
N THR A 447 2.87 2.19 -27.36
CA THR A 447 1.78 2.70 -26.54
C THR A 447 2.32 3.06 -25.17
N ALA A 448 1.85 4.17 -24.59
CA ALA A 448 2.21 4.55 -23.23
C ALA A 448 1.74 3.49 -22.21
N PRO A 449 2.48 3.29 -21.11
CA PRO A 449 2.13 2.29 -20.13
C PRO A 449 0.88 2.70 -19.35
N THR A 450 0.06 1.72 -18.95
CA THR A 450 -1.16 1.97 -18.17
C THR A 450 -0.89 2.18 -16.69
N VAL A 451 0.23 1.67 -16.19
CA VAL A 451 0.70 1.78 -14.82
C VAL A 451 2.18 2.13 -14.84
N ILE A 452 2.60 3.07 -14.00
CA ILE A 452 4.01 3.41 -13.79
C ILE A 452 4.30 3.21 -12.31
N THR A 453 5.24 2.32 -12.01
CA THR A 453 5.67 2.03 -10.64
C THR A 453 7.13 2.43 -10.48
N PHE A 454 7.44 3.27 -9.50
CA PHE A 454 8.76 3.87 -9.35
C PHE A 454 9.16 4.08 -7.89
N LYS A 455 10.47 4.12 -7.62
CA LYS A 455 11.05 4.38 -6.29
C LYS A 455 12.36 5.13 -6.41
N CYS A 456 12.82 5.70 -5.29
CA CYS A 456 14.18 6.21 -5.21
C CYS A 456 15.21 5.07 -5.26
N ALA A 457 16.35 5.32 -5.91
CA ALA A 457 17.48 4.42 -5.99
C ALA A 457 18.77 5.17 -5.63
N TYR A 458 19.42 4.77 -4.54
CA TYR A 458 20.69 5.33 -4.07
C TYR A 458 21.68 4.22 -3.76
N ASP A 459 22.92 4.34 -4.25
CA ASP A 459 23.99 3.43 -3.91
C ASP A 459 24.73 3.90 -2.64
N LEU A 460 24.40 3.27 -1.52
CA LEU A 460 25.07 3.49 -0.23
C LEU A 460 26.33 2.59 -0.15
N GLN A 461 27.41 2.96 -0.85
CA GLN A 461 28.72 2.34 -0.62
C GLN A 461 29.34 2.87 0.67
N LEU A 462 28.94 2.33 1.83
CA LEU A 462 29.60 2.62 3.10
C LEU A 462 31.06 2.15 3.00
N ALA A 463 32.01 3.06 3.22
CA ALA A 463 33.42 2.72 3.25
C ALA A 463 33.66 1.62 4.31
N PRO A 464 34.40 0.54 3.99
CA PRO A 464 34.65 -0.52 4.96
C PRO A 464 35.41 0.07 6.15
N GLU A 465 34.93 -0.23 7.37
CA GLU A 465 35.64 0.10 8.60
C GLU A 465 37.07 -0.45 8.48
N LYS A 466 38.06 0.46 8.52
CA LYS A 466 39.47 0.07 8.56
C LYS A 466 39.72 -0.65 9.88
N VAL A 467 39.69 -1.97 9.85
CA VAL A 467 40.28 -2.81 10.89
C VAL A 467 41.75 -2.41 10.99
N ILE A 468 42.13 -1.81 12.11
CA ILE A 468 43.53 -1.53 12.44
C ILE A 468 44.17 -2.89 12.75
N GLU A 469 44.67 -3.56 11.71
CA GLU A 469 45.58 -4.68 11.89
C GLU A 469 46.92 -4.13 12.42
N ASN A 470 47.16 -4.31 13.72
CA ASN A 470 48.50 -4.23 14.29
C ASN A 470 49.34 -5.39 13.71
N LYS A 471 50.15 -5.12 12.66
CA LYS A 471 51.21 -6.03 12.21
C LYS A 471 52.58 -5.53 12.67
N ALA A 472 53.17 -6.27 13.61
CA ALA A 472 54.63 -6.33 13.81
C ALA A 472 55.23 -7.37 12.84
N PRO A 473 56.55 -7.29 12.53
CA PRO A 473 57.02 -7.53 11.17
C PRO A 473 57.52 -8.95 10.87
N ALA A 474 57.39 -9.28 9.58
CA ALA A 474 58.26 -10.07 8.72
C ALA A 474 58.73 -11.48 9.18
N ASN A 475 58.33 -12.47 8.39
CA ASN A 475 59.32 -13.36 7.77
C ASN A 475 58.85 -13.79 6.38
N GLU A 476 59.74 -13.58 5.42
CA GLU A 476 59.62 -13.96 4.01
C GLU A 476 59.87 -15.47 3.85
N SER A 477 59.07 -16.14 3.01
CA SER A 477 59.59 -17.06 1.99
C SER A 477 58.47 -17.45 1.02
N ALA A 478 58.83 -17.35 -0.26
CA ALA A 478 58.00 -17.44 -1.46
C ALA A 478 57.68 -18.87 -1.95
N SER A 479 57.08 -18.92 -3.15
CA SER A 479 56.73 -20.03 -4.07
C SER A 479 55.31 -20.57 -3.87
N ASP A 480 54.34 -20.45 -4.79
CA ASP A 480 54.23 -20.62 -6.26
C ASP A 480 53.27 -21.80 -6.56
N SER A 481 52.52 -21.65 -7.65
CA SER A 481 51.76 -22.65 -8.44
C SER A 481 50.31 -23.04 -8.04
N GLU A 482 49.40 -22.43 -8.80
CA GLU A 482 48.34 -22.97 -9.68
C GLU A 482 47.80 -24.42 -9.54
N ASN A 483 46.46 -24.48 -9.63
CA ASN A 483 45.58 -25.48 -10.26
C ASN A 483 45.51 -26.93 -9.70
N VAL A 484 44.30 -27.42 -9.43
CA VAL A 484 43.51 -28.34 -10.29
C VAL A 484 42.22 -28.77 -9.57
N GLU A 485 41.18 -28.93 -10.38
CA GLU A 485 39.81 -29.33 -10.09
C GLU A 485 39.60 -30.74 -9.49
N SER A 486 38.42 -30.88 -8.88
CA SER A 486 37.43 -31.97 -9.05
C SER A 486 37.43 -33.23 -8.16
N ALA A 487 36.20 -33.51 -7.69
CA ALA A 487 35.56 -34.80 -7.41
C ALA A 487 36.02 -35.59 -6.18
N GLU A 488 35.21 -36.36 -5.46
CA GLU A 488 33.76 -36.57 -5.26
C GLU A 488 33.69 -37.55 -4.06
N GLU A 489 32.56 -37.53 -3.34
CA GLU A 489 32.00 -38.61 -2.52
C GLU A 489 32.80 -39.28 -1.38
N ALA A 490 32.29 -39.14 -0.14
CA ALA A 490 31.89 -40.29 0.70
C ALA A 490 31.14 -39.86 1.97
N VAL A 491 29.86 -40.25 2.01
CA VAL A 491 29.11 -40.93 3.09
C VAL A 491 29.25 -40.47 4.55
N GLU A 492 28.07 -40.18 5.08
CA GLU A 492 27.64 -39.94 6.46
C GLU A 492 28.35 -40.76 7.55
N THR A 493 28.71 -40.08 8.64
CA THR A 493 28.58 -40.66 9.99
C THR A 493 28.29 -39.55 10.99
N GLU A 494 27.09 -39.57 11.56
CA GLU A 494 26.73 -38.76 12.72
C GLU A 494 27.55 -39.21 13.93
N GLN A 495 28.24 -38.28 14.57
CA GLN A 495 28.46 -38.27 16.02
C GLN A 495 28.88 -36.87 16.46
N GLY A 496 28.08 -36.31 17.37
CA GLY A 496 28.20 -34.94 17.83
C GLY A 496 29.41 -34.71 18.73
N GLU A 497 29.96 -33.50 18.65
CA GLU A 497 30.76 -32.91 19.71
C GLU A 497 30.73 -31.39 19.59
N ALA A 498 30.46 -30.74 20.72
CA ALA A 498 30.22 -29.32 20.87
C ALA A 498 31.42 -28.47 20.40
N ARG A 499 31.18 -27.53 19.49
CA ARG A 499 32.11 -26.45 19.16
C ARG A 499 31.53 -25.12 19.58
N GLN A 500 32.28 -24.42 20.43
CA GLN A 500 32.09 -23.03 20.80
C GLN A 500 31.86 -22.17 19.55
N GLU A 501 30.70 -21.52 19.48
CA GLU A 501 30.44 -20.43 18.54
C GLU A 501 31.32 -19.24 18.92
N SER A 502 32.43 -19.07 18.20
CA SER A 502 33.07 -17.76 18.07
C SER A 502 32.09 -16.81 17.36
N PRO A 503 31.91 -15.56 17.80
CA PRO A 503 30.97 -14.64 17.17
C PRO A 503 31.44 -14.32 15.75
N VAL A 504 30.66 -14.74 14.76
CA VAL A 504 30.81 -14.29 13.38
C VAL A 504 30.58 -12.77 13.36
N PRO A 505 31.43 -11.96 12.70
CA PRO A 505 31.21 -10.52 12.58
C PRO A 505 29.88 -10.30 11.88
N ILE A 506 28.95 -9.62 12.54
CA ILE A 506 27.65 -9.25 11.99
C ILE A 506 27.92 -8.36 10.79
N ALA A 507 27.67 -8.91 9.59
CA ALA A 507 27.50 -8.10 8.39
C ALA A 507 26.41 -7.07 8.69
N GLU A 508 26.71 -5.76 8.63
CA GLU A 508 25.69 -4.74 8.37
C GLU A 508 25.06 -5.13 7.00
N SER A 509 24.04 -5.97 7.06
CA SER A 509 23.51 -6.76 5.95
C SER A 509 22.72 -5.88 4.97
N THR A 510 22.57 -6.36 3.73
CA THR A 510 21.76 -5.76 2.66
C THR A 510 20.38 -5.28 3.11
N GLU A 511 19.80 -5.97 4.11
CA GLU A 511 18.53 -5.61 4.76
C GLU A 511 18.55 -4.22 5.41
N SER A 512 19.68 -3.75 5.95
CA SER A 512 19.80 -2.40 6.52
C SER A 512 19.73 -1.30 5.45
N ARG A 513 20.20 -1.58 4.22
CA ARG A 513 20.20 -0.66 3.08
C ARG A 513 18.80 -0.50 2.52
N ASP A 514 18.12 -1.61 2.26
CA ASP A 514 16.76 -1.62 1.70
C ASP A 514 15.77 -0.94 2.67
N ASN A 515 15.92 -1.19 3.97
CA ASN A 515 15.13 -0.52 5.01
C ASN A 515 15.31 1.01 5.04
N TYR A 516 16.50 1.52 4.71
CA TYR A 516 16.74 2.97 4.63
C TYR A 516 16.12 3.58 3.37
N ILE A 517 16.25 2.94 2.21
CA ILE A 517 15.60 3.39 0.97
C ILE A 517 14.07 3.40 1.13
N ASP A 518 13.51 2.40 1.79
CA ASP A 518 12.08 2.38 2.10
C ASP A 518 11.67 3.53 3.04
N SER A 519 12.53 3.87 4.00
CA SER A 519 12.30 5.04 4.85
C SER A 519 12.32 6.34 4.03
N LEU A 520 13.23 6.49 3.06
CA LEU A 520 13.26 7.62 2.13
C LEU A 520 12.00 7.67 1.27
N ASN A 521 11.57 6.56 0.68
CA ASN A 521 10.34 6.49 -0.12
C ASN A 521 9.10 6.81 0.74
N SER A 522 9.07 6.35 1.99
CA SER A 522 8.01 6.69 2.95
C SER A 522 8.01 8.19 3.28
N TRP A 523 9.17 8.81 3.49
CA TRP A 523 9.27 10.24 3.75
C TRP A 523 8.84 11.05 2.53
N LEU A 524 9.34 10.69 1.35
CA LEU A 524 8.96 11.30 0.08
C LEU A 524 7.44 11.23 -0.15
N GLY A 525 6.82 10.11 0.24
CA GLY A 525 5.38 9.91 0.11
C GLY A 525 4.55 10.81 1.02
N GLN A 526 5.02 11.17 2.21
CA GLN A 526 4.26 12.03 3.14
C GLN A 526 3.97 13.40 2.54
N GLY A 527 4.96 14.02 1.90
CA GLY A 527 4.80 15.29 1.20
C GLY A 527 4.02 15.13 -0.11
N LEU A 528 4.55 14.33 -1.04
CA LEU A 528 4.05 14.27 -2.41
C LEU A 528 2.60 13.76 -2.51
N LEU A 529 2.20 12.77 -1.71
CA LEU A 529 0.82 12.27 -1.74
C LEU A 529 -0.18 13.32 -1.23
N SER A 530 0.24 14.16 -0.28
CA SER A 530 -0.61 15.17 0.33
C SER A 530 -0.81 16.40 -0.55
N GLU A 531 0.24 16.79 -1.29
CA GLU A 531 0.27 17.97 -2.17
C GLU A 531 -0.26 17.67 -3.57
N CYS A 532 -0.01 16.46 -4.08
CA CYS A 532 -0.37 16.05 -5.45
C CYS A 532 -1.56 15.06 -5.46
N ARG A 533 -2.57 15.29 -4.63
CA ARG A 533 -3.75 14.40 -4.49
C ARG A 533 -4.48 14.17 -5.81
N GLN A 534 -4.47 15.15 -6.70
CA GLN A 534 -5.11 15.10 -8.01
C GLN A 534 -4.49 14.03 -8.93
N LEU A 535 -3.30 13.50 -8.64
CA LEU A 535 -2.70 12.42 -9.41
C LEU A 535 -3.19 11.03 -9.00
N GLY A 536 -3.79 10.89 -7.81
CA GLY A 536 -4.13 9.58 -7.26
C GLY A 536 -2.92 8.65 -7.17
N LEU A 537 -1.77 9.16 -6.72
CA LEU A 537 -0.59 8.33 -6.48
C LEU A 537 -0.84 7.44 -5.26
N HIS A 538 -0.39 6.18 -5.32
CA HIS A 538 -0.44 5.25 -4.20
C HIS A 538 0.97 4.81 -3.81
N LEU A 539 1.25 4.74 -2.51
CA LEU A 539 2.47 4.07 -2.00
C LEU A 539 2.13 2.60 -1.73
N ILE A 540 2.82 1.69 -2.40
CA ILE A 540 2.60 0.25 -2.35
C ILE A 540 3.86 -0.49 -1.87
N ASP A 541 3.65 -1.60 -1.17
CA ASP A 541 4.71 -2.51 -0.73
C ASP A 541 4.83 -3.67 -1.74
N LEU A 542 6.00 -3.78 -2.37
CA LEU A 542 6.33 -4.78 -3.38
C LEU A 542 7.04 -6.01 -2.78
N GLY A 543 7.04 -6.15 -1.46
CA GLY A 543 7.67 -7.25 -0.75
C GLY A 543 9.17 -7.04 -0.49
N SER A 544 9.82 -8.05 0.09
CA SER A 544 11.17 -7.95 0.64
C SER A 544 12.27 -7.60 -0.38
N SER A 545 12.04 -7.84 -1.67
CA SER A 545 13.05 -7.59 -2.71
C SER A 545 13.02 -6.18 -3.28
N TYR A 546 11.87 -5.51 -3.25
CA TYR A 546 11.68 -4.20 -3.89
C TYR A 546 11.18 -3.11 -2.93
N GLY A 547 10.67 -3.48 -1.76
CA GLY A 547 10.26 -2.54 -0.71
C GLY A 547 9.12 -1.62 -1.13
N LEU A 548 9.16 -0.38 -0.66
CA LEU A 548 8.13 0.63 -0.92
C LEU A 548 8.35 1.35 -2.25
N ALA A 549 7.29 1.47 -3.05
CA ALA A 549 7.28 2.15 -4.33
C ALA A 549 5.99 2.95 -4.56
N PHE A 550 6.07 3.98 -5.38
CA PHE A 550 4.93 4.76 -5.86
C PHE A 550 4.31 4.09 -7.07
N ARG A 551 2.98 4.05 -7.13
CA ARG A 551 2.20 3.58 -8.27
C ARG A 551 1.34 4.72 -8.81
N PHE A 552 1.45 4.95 -10.11
CA PHE A 552 0.63 5.88 -10.88
C PHE A 552 -0.16 5.12 -11.94
N CYS A 553 -1.50 5.12 -11.84
CA CYS A 553 -2.39 4.57 -12.85
C CYS A 553 -3.46 5.62 -13.22
N PRO A 554 -3.26 6.42 -14.27
CA PRO A 554 -4.21 7.45 -14.64
C PRO A 554 -5.53 6.89 -15.16
N LEU A 555 -5.55 5.65 -15.68
CA LEU A 555 -6.83 5.01 -16.06
C LEU A 555 -7.76 4.89 -14.85
N GLU A 556 -7.26 4.51 -13.68
CA GLU A 556 -8.11 4.34 -12.49
C GLU A 556 -8.54 5.67 -11.86
N ASN A 557 -7.68 6.69 -11.93
CA ASN A 557 -7.81 7.87 -11.07
C ASN A 557 -8.06 9.18 -11.82
N ALA A 558 -7.68 9.30 -13.09
CA ALA A 558 -7.67 10.60 -13.78
C ALA A 558 -9.06 11.23 -13.92
N SER A 559 -10.04 10.42 -14.29
CA SER A 559 -11.42 10.86 -14.47
C SER A 559 -12.07 11.27 -13.14
N ALA A 560 -11.81 10.52 -12.07
CA ALA A 560 -12.33 10.80 -10.73
C ALA A 560 -11.69 12.05 -10.10
N CYS A 561 -10.39 12.24 -10.31
CA CYS A 561 -9.62 13.36 -9.74
C CYS A 561 -9.55 14.59 -10.66
N ASN A 562 -10.14 14.53 -11.86
CA ASN A 562 -10.00 15.55 -12.91
C ASN A 562 -8.52 15.93 -13.16
N THR A 563 -7.68 14.91 -13.31
CA THR A 563 -6.24 15.07 -13.44
C THR A 563 -5.89 15.78 -14.74
N LYS A 564 -4.96 16.73 -14.70
CA LYS A 564 -4.50 17.51 -15.86
C LYS A 564 -2.99 17.38 -16.00
N ALA A 565 -2.47 17.68 -17.19
CA ALA A 565 -1.04 17.67 -17.45
C ALA A 565 -0.26 18.63 -16.53
N THR A 566 -0.87 19.75 -16.14
CA THR A 566 -0.30 20.70 -15.18
C THR A 566 -0.06 20.08 -13.80
N HIS A 567 -0.92 19.16 -13.35
CA HIS A 567 -0.72 18.47 -12.08
C HIS A 567 0.49 17.52 -12.13
N VAL A 568 0.72 16.86 -13.29
CA VAL A 568 1.92 16.04 -13.47
C VAL A 568 3.18 16.91 -13.48
N GLN A 569 3.15 18.06 -14.17
CA GLN A 569 4.28 19.00 -14.16
C GLN A 569 4.58 19.54 -12.76
N GLN A 570 3.55 19.90 -12.00
CA GLN A 570 3.70 20.31 -10.59
C GLN A 570 4.35 19.21 -9.76
N PHE A 571 3.89 17.96 -9.90
CA PHE A 571 4.50 16.82 -9.22
C PHE A 571 5.96 16.63 -9.58
N ILE A 572 6.33 16.69 -10.86
CA ILE A 572 7.72 16.56 -11.30
C ILE A 572 8.61 17.66 -10.68
N ASN A 573 8.11 18.89 -10.59
CA ASN A 573 8.83 19.99 -9.95
C ASN A 573 9.01 19.78 -8.43
N HIS A 574 7.95 19.33 -7.73
CA HIS A 574 8.05 19.02 -6.29
C HIS A 574 8.96 17.81 -6.03
N LEU A 575 8.93 16.82 -6.91
CA LEU A 575 9.82 15.66 -6.86
C LEU A 575 11.28 16.10 -7.02
N GLU A 576 11.59 16.96 -7.99
CA GLU A 576 12.94 17.50 -8.17
C GLU A 576 13.45 18.23 -6.90
N GLN A 577 12.61 19.07 -6.29
CA GLN A 577 12.95 19.77 -5.04
C GLN A 577 13.19 18.79 -3.89
N SER A 578 12.33 17.77 -3.77
CA SER A 578 12.45 16.74 -2.73
C SER A 578 13.69 15.87 -2.93
N LEU A 579 14.03 15.53 -4.18
CA LEU A 579 15.23 14.75 -4.51
C LEU A 579 16.51 15.52 -4.17
N LYS A 580 16.55 16.85 -4.32
CA LYS A 580 17.69 17.67 -3.87
C LYS A 580 17.93 17.53 -2.35
N ILE A 581 16.85 17.54 -1.56
CA ILE A 581 16.93 17.32 -0.11
C ILE A 581 17.42 15.90 0.19
N ILE A 582 16.92 14.90 -0.53
CA ILE A 582 17.37 13.51 -0.35
C ILE A 582 18.85 13.37 -0.72
N ASP A 583 19.30 13.95 -1.83
CA ASP A 583 20.71 13.93 -2.26
C ASP A 583 21.63 14.50 -1.17
N SER A 584 21.30 15.70 -0.66
CA SER A 584 22.04 16.33 0.45
C SER A 584 22.01 15.48 1.73
N THR A 585 20.86 14.88 2.06
CA THR A 585 20.70 14.02 3.25
C THR A 585 21.50 12.73 3.15
N VAL A 586 21.48 12.08 1.98
CA VAL A 586 22.23 10.85 1.71
C VAL A 586 23.73 11.14 1.76
N ALA A 587 24.20 12.23 1.14
CA ALA A 587 25.59 12.64 1.21
C ALA A 587 26.05 12.92 2.65
N ALA A 588 25.24 13.65 3.43
CA ALA A 588 25.48 13.88 4.85
C ALA A 588 25.50 12.57 5.66
N LYS A 589 24.62 11.61 5.37
CA LYS A 589 24.60 10.29 6.02
C LYS A 589 25.91 9.53 5.83
N MET A 590 26.49 9.60 4.63
CA MET A 590 27.78 8.95 4.35
C MET A 590 28.92 9.53 5.18
N GLN A 591 28.86 10.82 5.52
CA GLN A 591 29.85 11.51 6.34
C GLN A 591 29.55 11.46 7.85
N PHE A 592 28.31 11.12 8.24
CA PHE A 592 27.81 11.22 9.61
C PHE A 592 28.68 10.53 10.66
N LYS A 593 29.02 9.25 10.45
CA LYS A 593 29.86 8.49 11.40
C LYS A 593 31.24 9.14 11.55
N SER A 594 31.82 9.68 10.47
CA SER A 594 33.11 10.37 10.49
C SER A 594 33.04 11.68 11.28
N VAL A 595 32.02 12.52 11.04
CA VAL A 595 31.86 13.80 11.73
C VAL A 595 31.63 13.60 13.22
N ILE A 596 30.81 12.60 13.61
CA ILE A 596 30.57 12.29 15.04
C ILE A 596 31.86 11.89 15.75
N SER A 597 32.78 11.20 15.07
CA SER A 597 34.04 10.76 15.69
C SER A 597 34.92 11.92 16.17
N GLU A 598 34.72 13.13 15.66
CA GLU A 598 35.38 14.35 16.13
C GLU A 598 34.86 14.83 17.52
N PHE A 599 33.67 14.36 17.94
CA PHE A 599 32.99 14.81 19.15
C PHE A 599 32.86 13.68 20.19
N PRO A 600 33.77 13.58 21.17
CA PRO A 600 33.81 12.45 22.12
C PRO A 600 32.61 12.38 23.09
N ALA A 601 31.83 13.46 23.20
CA ALA A 601 30.60 13.50 24.01
C ALA A 601 29.40 12.86 23.28
N LEU A 602 29.52 12.56 21.99
CA LEU A 602 28.45 12.01 21.16
C LEU A 602 28.76 10.57 20.76
N ARG A 603 27.72 9.71 20.81
CA ARG A 603 27.76 8.34 20.29
C ARG A 603 26.74 8.22 19.17
N SER A 604 27.12 7.64 18.04
CA SER A 604 26.16 7.30 16.98
C SER A 604 25.28 6.14 17.42
N LEU A 605 23.97 6.25 17.18
CA LEU A 605 22.99 5.20 17.44
C LEU A 605 22.20 4.87 16.19
N ASN A 606 21.87 3.58 16.03
CA ASN A 606 21.00 3.13 14.96
C ASN A 606 19.53 3.27 15.39
N VAL A 607 18.71 3.81 14.49
CA VAL A 607 17.26 3.96 14.66
C VAL A 607 16.57 3.31 13.48
N ASN A 608 15.65 2.39 13.80
CA ASN A 608 14.89 1.66 12.79
C ASN A 608 13.94 2.61 12.03
N LYS A 609 13.82 2.38 10.71
CA LYS A 609 12.87 3.08 9.82
C LYS A 609 13.02 4.61 9.84
N TRP A 610 14.26 5.10 9.76
CA TRP A 610 14.56 6.53 9.75
C TRP A 610 15.13 6.98 8.41
N ALA A 611 14.47 7.97 7.79
CA ALA A 611 14.86 8.52 6.50
C ALA A 611 15.98 9.58 6.58
N GLY A 612 16.19 10.16 7.77
CA GLY A 612 17.18 11.22 7.96
C GLY A 612 18.62 10.72 8.07
N VAL A 613 19.53 11.66 8.30
CA VAL A 613 20.98 11.41 8.37
C VAL A 613 21.32 10.29 9.35
N GLY A 614 20.81 10.36 10.58
CA GLY A 614 21.04 9.33 11.61
C GLY A 614 20.61 9.80 12.99
N ALA A 615 21.10 9.13 14.04
CA ALA A 615 20.84 9.54 15.42
C ALA A 615 22.11 9.50 16.27
N VAL A 616 22.13 10.33 17.31
CA VAL A 616 23.19 10.37 18.32
C VAL A 616 22.62 10.32 19.73
N CYS A 617 23.44 9.86 20.65
CA CYS A 617 23.25 10.01 22.08
C CYS A 617 24.34 10.94 22.62
N PHE A 618 23.93 11.98 23.33
CA PHE A 618 24.83 12.74 24.18
C PHE A 618 25.12 11.92 25.44
N VAL A 619 26.39 11.66 25.72
CA VAL A 619 26.84 10.89 26.88
C VAL A 619 27.35 11.85 27.96
N PRO A 620 26.62 12.00 29.09
CA PRO A 620 27.05 12.87 30.17
C PRO A 620 28.32 12.33 30.84
N SER A 621 29.07 13.26 31.45
CA SER A 621 30.36 13.01 32.11
C SER A 621 30.27 11.95 33.21
N ILE A 622 29.09 11.82 33.83
CA ILE A 622 28.81 10.85 34.92
C ILE A 622 28.94 9.38 34.48
N VAL A 623 28.72 9.08 33.20
CA VAL A 623 28.76 7.72 32.62
C VAL A 623 29.81 7.58 31.53
N LYS A 624 30.72 8.55 31.40
CA LYS A 624 31.73 8.60 30.35
C LYS A 624 32.69 7.41 30.39
N ASP A 625 32.97 6.88 31.57
CA ASP A 625 33.90 5.76 31.79
C ASP A 625 33.23 4.37 31.67
N ALA A 626 31.90 4.32 31.55
CA ALA A 626 31.14 3.07 31.45
C ALA A 626 30.67 2.81 30.01
N GLU A 627 30.84 1.58 29.52
CA GLU A 627 30.31 1.20 28.20
C GLU A 627 28.77 1.21 28.18
N PRO A 628 28.12 1.65 27.08
CA PRO A 628 26.67 1.77 26.98
C PRO A 628 25.88 0.48 27.26
N GLN A 629 26.48 -0.67 26.98
CA GLN A 629 25.88 -1.98 27.22
C GLN A 629 25.87 -2.35 28.71
N MET A 630 26.75 -1.73 29.50
CA MET A 630 26.86 -1.93 30.95
C MET A 630 26.09 -0.88 31.76
N TRP A 631 25.40 0.06 31.10
CA TRP A 631 24.61 1.05 31.81
C TRP A 631 23.46 0.39 32.56
N ASN A 632 23.36 0.71 33.85
CA ASN A 632 22.24 0.29 34.67
C ASN A 632 20.96 1.08 34.28
N GLU A 633 19.80 0.59 34.69
CA GLU A 633 18.50 1.14 34.26
C GLU A 633 18.32 2.62 34.63
N LYS A 634 18.88 3.05 35.77
CA LYS A 634 18.85 4.45 36.20
C LYS A 634 19.79 5.33 35.39
N GLN A 635 20.99 4.88 35.06
CA GLN A 635 21.88 5.58 34.13
C GLN A 635 21.21 5.76 32.77
N LYS A 636 20.54 4.73 32.25
CA LYS A 636 19.78 4.81 31.00
C LYS A 636 18.65 5.85 31.07
N GLN A 637 17.92 5.90 32.19
CA GLN A 637 16.89 6.92 32.43
C GLN A 637 17.48 8.34 32.48
N GLN A 638 18.60 8.53 33.17
CA GLN A 638 19.29 9.83 33.27
C GLN A 638 19.79 10.31 31.90
N VAL A 639 20.44 9.43 31.14
CA VAL A 639 20.89 9.71 29.77
C VAL A 639 19.68 10.06 28.90
N SER A 640 18.60 9.29 28.99
CA SER A 640 17.39 9.53 28.21
C SER A 640 16.76 10.89 28.53
N HIS A 641 16.66 11.24 29.81
CA HIS A 641 16.15 12.53 30.27
C HIS A 641 16.95 13.71 29.70
N LEU A 642 18.29 13.65 29.81
CA LEU A 642 19.16 14.68 29.25
C LEU A 642 19.02 14.81 27.73
N ASN A 643 18.96 13.68 27.00
CA ASN A 643 18.80 13.69 25.55
C ASN A 643 17.42 14.23 25.14
N MET A 644 16.35 13.98 25.91
CA MET A 644 15.02 14.56 25.67
C MET A 644 14.99 16.08 25.89
N GLU A 645 15.57 16.58 26.98
CA GLU A 645 15.72 18.01 27.24
C GLU A 645 16.55 18.69 26.14
N LEU A 646 17.64 18.04 25.71
CA LEU A 646 18.46 18.51 24.61
C LEU A 646 17.66 18.62 23.30
N VAL A 647 16.86 17.61 22.94
CA VAL A 647 15.96 17.68 21.77
C VAL A 647 14.96 18.82 21.91
N HIS A 648 14.36 19.01 23.09
CA HIS A 648 13.40 20.09 23.33
C HIS A 648 14.05 21.47 23.12
N SER A 649 15.26 21.66 23.65
CA SER A 649 16.04 22.89 23.42
C SER A 649 16.42 23.05 21.95
N LEU A 650 16.88 21.98 21.28
CA LEU A 650 17.35 22.04 19.89
C LEU A 650 16.21 22.31 18.90
N ARG A 651 15.03 21.72 19.10
CA ARG A 651 13.84 21.94 18.24
C ARG A 651 13.39 23.40 18.20
N SER A 652 13.67 24.17 19.25
CA SER A 652 13.38 25.61 19.27
C SER A 652 14.29 26.41 18.32
N THR A 653 15.47 25.88 18.02
CA THR A 653 16.48 26.50 17.16
C THR A 653 16.40 25.96 15.73
N ASP A 654 16.27 24.63 15.58
CA ASP A 654 16.22 23.98 14.28
C ASP A 654 15.23 22.79 14.27
N SER A 655 14.37 22.78 13.24
CA SER A 655 13.36 21.73 13.02
C SER A 655 13.93 20.37 12.58
N ALA A 656 15.20 20.31 12.16
CA ALA A 656 15.86 19.07 11.74
C ALA A 656 16.02 18.07 12.89
N PHE A 657 15.94 18.51 14.15
CA PHE A 657 16.08 17.64 15.32
C PHE A 657 14.76 17.01 15.75
N SER A 658 14.78 15.71 16.03
CA SER A 658 13.64 15.04 16.63
C SER A 658 14.08 14.00 17.66
N SER A 659 13.16 13.61 18.54
CA SER A 659 13.40 12.60 19.56
C SER A 659 13.23 11.21 18.94
N GLY A 660 14.14 10.31 19.27
CA GLY A 660 14.09 8.89 18.92
C GLY A 660 14.39 8.03 20.12
N GLU A 661 14.23 6.72 19.94
CA GLU A 661 14.61 5.72 20.92
C GLU A 661 15.42 4.63 20.22
N CYS A 662 16.56 4.28 20.80
CA CYS A 662 17.38 3.19 20.31
C CYS A 662 16.92 1.87 20.94
N GLN A 663 16.29 1.00 20.15
CA GLN A 663 15.76 -0.29 20.64
C GLN A 663 16.84 -1.21 21.22
N GLN A 664 18.09 -1.11 20.76
CA GLN A 664 19.20 -1.94 21.24
C GLN A 664 19.63 -1.56 22.66
N LEU A 665 19.62 -0.27 22.98
CA LEU A 665 20.11 0.24 24.27
C LEU A 665 18.98 0.62 25.24
N GLY A 666 17.77 0.86 24.73
CA GLY A 666 16.63 1.34 25.52
C GLY A 666 16.84 2.77 26.03
N VAL A 667 17.48 3.63 25.22
CA VAL A 667 17.76 5.03 25.58
C VAL A 667 17.20 5.99 24.54
N SER A 668 16.76 7.16 25.00
CA SER A 668 16.36 8.26 24.12
C SER A 668 17.57 8.85 23.41
N CYS A 669 17.39 9.19 22.13
CA CYS A 669 18.43 9.72 21.27
C CYS A 669 17.94 10.93 20.46
N ILE A 670 18.88 11.75 20.00
CA ILE A 670 18.63 12.88 19.10
C ILE A 670 18.73 12.39 17.66
N LYS A 671 17.63 12.41 16.92
CA LYS A 671 17.60 12.09 15.50
C LYS A 671 17.85 13.36 14.68
N PHE A 672 18.75 13.25 13.71
CA PHE A 672 18.99 14.21 12.65
C PHE A 672 18.08 13.86 11.48
N GLY A 673 17.20 14.80 11.12
CA GLY A 673 16.23 14.70 10.03
C GLY A 673 16.85 14.82 8.65
N MET A 674 16.03 15.30 7.72
CA MET A 674 16.45 15.59 6.36
C MET A 674 17.20 16.93 6.33
N LEU A 675 18.27 17.01 5.54
CA LEU A 675 19.08 18.21 5.38
C LEU A 675 18.95 18.76 3.96
N SER A 676 18.85 20.08 3.85
CA SER A 676 18.82 20.78 2.56
C SER A 676 20.21 20.98 1.97
N ASP A 677 21.23 21.22 2.81
CA ASP A 677 22.64 21.29 2.44
C ASP A 677 23.44 20.29 3.30
N GLU A 678 24.31 19.51 2.66
CA GLU A 678 25.19 18.56 3.34
C GLU A 678 26.18 19.26 4.29
N LYS A 679 26.54 20.52 4.01
CA LYS A 679 27.54 21.28 4.77
C LYS A 679 27.06 21.64 6.17
N ASP A 680 25.74 21.76 6.34
CA ASP A 680 25.12 22.06 7.63
C ASP A 680 25.37 20.95 8.65
N LEU A 681 25.75 19.74 8.20
CA LEU A 681 25.94 18.59 9.08
C LEU A 681 26.91 18.87 10.23
N LYS A 682 28.08 19.46 9.93
CA LYS A 682 29.11 19.71 10.94
C LYS A 682 28.65 20.73 11.97
N ASP A 683 28.00 21.79 11.51
CA ASP A 683 27.47 22.85 12.37
C ASP A 683 26.35 22.32 13.27
N LEU A 684 25.46 21.47 12.72
CA LEU A 684 24.40 20.83 13.48
C LEU A 684 24.96 19.87 14.54
N VAL A 685 25.97 19.06 14.22
CA VAL A 685 26.62 18.17 15.20
C VAL A 685 27.33 18.99 16.29
N SER A 686 28.03 20.07 15.92
CA SER A 686 28.65 20.98 16.90
C SER A 686 27.61 21.61 17.82
N LEU A 687 26.47 22.04 17.26
CA LEU A 687 25.36 22.62 18.03
C LEU A 687 24.81 21.61 19.06
N VAL A 688 24.66 20.33 18.70
CA VAL A 688 24.25 19.29 19.65
C VAL A 688 25.27 19.12 20.77
N ALA A 689 26.57 19.07 20.45
CA ALA A 689 27.63 18.90 21.44
C ALA A 689 27.73 20.11 22.41
N GLU A 690 27.69 21.33 21.88
CA GLU A 690 27.76 22.57 22.67
C GLU A 690 26.53 22.76 23.56
N ARG A 691 25.33 22.52 23.01
CA ARG A 691 24.08 22.60 23.78
C ARG A 691 23.98 21.50 24.82
N GLY A 692 24.41 20.28 24.49
CA GLY A 692 24.47 19.18 25.45
C GLY A 692 25.32 19.53 26.66
N LYS A 693 26.50 20.09 26.43
CA LYS A 693 27.38 20.56 27.51
C LYS A 693 26.76 21.70 28.34
N THR A 694 26.12 22.66 27.67
CA THR A 694 25.45 23.79 28.36
C THR A 694 24.30 23.32 29.25
N ILE A 695 23.53 22.32 28.81
CA ILE A 695 22.43 21.75 29.59
C ILE A 695 22.97 20.89 30.74
N GLU A 696 24.01 20.10 30.51
CA GLU A 696 24.66 19.30 31.56
C GLU A 696 25.21 20.20 32.68
N GLU A 697 25.77 21.36 32.34
CA GLU A 697 26.28 22.36 33.30
C GLU A 697 25.18 23.25 33.90
N SER A 698 23.93 23.13 33.45
CA SER A 698 22.81 23.97 33.91
C SER A 698 22.31 23.55 35.29
N GLN A 699 22.12 24.54 36.17
CA GLN A 699 21.50 24.35 37.47
C GLN A 699 20.09 23.73 37.36
N GLN A 700 19.32 24.10 36.33
CA GLN A 700 17.98 23.57 36.11
C GLN A 700 17.97 22.07 35.81
N TYR A 701 18.97 21.57 35.09
CA TYR A 701 19.14 20.15 34.84
C TYR A 701 19.53 19.41 36.12
N MET A 702 20.47 19.97 36.89
CA MET A 702 20.87 19.41 38.18
C MET A 702 19.69 19.34 39.18
N ASP A 703 18.86 20.37 39.24
CA ASP A 703 17.67 20.42 40.08
C ASP A 703 16.59 19.42 39.60
N SER A 704 16.39 19.31 38.28
CA SER A 704 15.48 18.31 37.67
C SER A 704 15.94 16.88 37.93
N LEU A 705 17.24 16.63 37.80
CA LEU A 705 17.87 15.35 38.11
C LEU A 705 17.74 15.02 39.60
N ALA A 706 17.95 16.00 40.48
CA ALA A 706 17.79 15.84 41.92
C ALA A 706 16.34 15.50 42.30
N GLU A 707 15.35 16.15 41.68
CA GLU A 707 13.92 15.87 41.90
C GLU A 707 13.54 14.47 41.39
N MET A 708 14.05 14.06 40.22
CA MET A 708 13.86 12.70 39.69
C MET A 708 14.46 11.64 40.64
N ILE A 709 15.67 11.87 41.16
CA ILE A 709 16.31 11.00 42.15
C ILE A 709 15.48 10.97 43.44
N ARG A 710 15.00 12.13 43.91
CA ARG A 710 14.17 12.24 45.12
C ARG A 710 12.88 11.43 44.99
N GLN A 711 12.19 11.53 43.85
CA GLN A 711 11.00 10.74 43.56
C GLN A 711 11.31 9.24 43.47
N GLY A 712 12.42 8.86 42.82
CA GLY A 712 12.86 7.47 42.76
C GLY A 712 13.19 6.89 44.14
N ILE A 713 13.80 7.66 45.03
CA ILE A 713 14.05 7.28 46.42
C ILE A 713 12.73 7.15 47.19
N GLN A 714 11.81 8.10 47.00
CA GLN A 714 10.50 8.07 47.68
C GLN A 714 9.67 6.85 47.24
N ALA A 715 9.61 6.56 45.94
CA ALA A 715 8.94 5.38 45.40
C ALA A 715 9.58 4.08 45.93
N ALA A 716 10.90 3.99 45.92
CA ALA A 716 11.59 2.83 46.50
C ALA A 716 11.34 2.68 48.01
N ASN A 717 11.21 3.79 48.75
CA ASN A 717 10.90 3.78 50.19
C ASN A 717 9.45 3.36 50.45
N GLU A 718 8.52 3.72 49.56
CA GLU A 718 7.14 3.25 49.60
C GLU A 718 7.03 1.76 49.25
N ASP A 719 7.79 1.28 48.26
CA ASP A 719 7.88 -0.13 47.93
C ASP A 719 8.47 -0.94 49.09
N LEU A 720 9.52 -0.44 49.75
CA LEU A 720 10.07 -1.03 50.96
C LEU A 720 9.07 -1.07 52.11
N LYS A 721 8.27 -0.02 52.31
CA LYS A 721 7.18 -0.03 53.29
C LYS A 721 6.11 -1.05 52.93
N ARG A 722 5.80 -1.21 51.63
CA ARG A 722 4.84 -2.21 51.16
C ARG A 722 5.36 -3.63 51.37
N GLU A 723 6.62 -3.89 51.05
CA GLU A 723 7.31 -5.17 51.31
C GLU A 723 7.34 -5.48 52.81
N ASN A 724 7.68 -4.48 53.65
CA ASN A 724 7.65 -4.61 55.11
C ASN A 724 6.22 -4.86 55.62
N ASN A 725 5.21 -4.16 55.11
CA ASN A 725 3.80 -4.40 55.48
C ASN A 725 3.30 -5.78 55.03
N MET A 726 3.69 -6.26 53.84
CA MET A 726 3.42 -7.63 53.40
C MET A 726 4.11 -8.65 54.30
N ARG A 727 5.35 -8.37 54.71
CA ARG A 727 6.07 -9.19 55.67
C ARG A 727 5.39 -9.20 57.04
N LEU A 728 4.91 -8.06 57.54
CA LEU A 728 4.13 -7.95 58.77
C LEU A 728 2.80 -8.72 58.68
N GLN A 729 2.16 -8.71 57.51
CA GLN A 729 0.96 -9.50 57.24
C GLN A 729 1.27 -11.01 57.21
N GLN A 730 2.43 -11.42 56.71
CA GLN A 730 2.91 -12.81 56.75
C GLN A 730 3.33 -13.26 58.16
N GLU A 731 3.96 -12.38 58.95
CA GLU A 731 4.43 -12.69 60.31
C GLU A 731 3.29 -12.69 61.35
N GLY A 732 2.12 -12.15 61.00
CA GLY A 732 0.89 -12.15 61.79
C GLY A 732 0.89 -11.13 62.94
N VAL A 733 -0.21 -10.40 63.08
CA VAL A 733 -0.42 -9.29 64.06
C VAL A 733 -0.15 -9.71 65.52
N MET A 734 -0.22 -11.00 65.83
CA MET A 734 -0.12 -11.55 67.18
C MET A 734 1.28 -11.42 67.81
N ARG A 735 2.35 -11.33 67.00
CA ARG A 735 3.73 -11.22 67.49
C ARG A 735 4.14 -9.80 67.95
N GLN A 736 3.33 -8.77 67.70
CA GLN A 736 3.66 -7.37 68.04
C GLN A 736 2.91 -6.81 69.26
N LEU A 737 2.02 -7.58 69.87
CA LEU A 737 1.34 -7.16 71.09
C LEU A 737 2.32 -7.21 72.28
N PRO A 738 2.45 -6.13 73.08
CA PRO A 738 3.50 -5.95 74.10
C PRO A 738 3.62 -7.04 75.18
N MET A 739 2.64 -7.94 75.29
CA MET A 739 2.66 -9.04 76.28
C MET A 739 2.62 -10.45 75.69
N VAL A 740 2.18 -10.64 74.44
CA VAL A 740 2.15 -11.97 73.79
C VAL A 740 3.22 -12.17 72.72
N GLY A 741 3.85 -11.08 72.24
CA GLY A 741 4.95 -11.16 71.28
C GLY A 741 6.20 -11.87 71.82
N SER A 742 6.54 -11.66 73.09
CA SER A 742 7.71 -12.27 73.75
C SER A 742 7.53 -13.78 73.98
N LEU A 743 6.32 -14.22 74.34
CA LEU A 743 5.99 -15.63 74.54
C LEU A 743 5.93 -16.41 73.22
N PHE A 744 5.44 -15.79 72.15
CA PHE A 744 5.36 -16.42 70.83
C PHE A 744 6.72 -16.51 70.13
N ASN A 745 7.61 -15.52 70.31
CA ASN A 745 9.00 -15.60 69.83
C ASN A 745 9.87 -16.62 70.62
N TRP A 746 9.49 -16.99 71.84
CA TRP A 746 10.16 -18.05 72.59
C TRP A 746 9.77 -19.45 72.10
N PHE A 747 8.51 -19.66 71.72
CA PHE A 747 8.03 -20.94 71.17
C PHE A 747 8.35 -21.14 69.67
N ALA A 748 8.57 -20.05 68.91
CA ALA A 748 8.93 -20.10 67.49
C ALA A 748 9.93 -18.97 67.12
N PRO A 749 11.23 -19.14 67.45
CA PRO A 749 12.25 -18.13 67.19
C PRO A 749 12.45 -17.91 65.69
N LEU A 750 12.55 -16.64 65.28
CA LEU A 750 12.86 -16.27 63.90
C LEU A 750 14.36 -16.42 63.63
N ASP A 751 14.71 -16.82 62.40
CA ASP A 751 16.10 -16.85 61.95
C ASP A 751 16.78 -15.50 62.17
N LYS A 752 18.04 -15.52 62.61
CA LYS A 752 18.79 -14.30 62.95
C LYS A 752 18.95 -13.34 61.78
N ASP A 753 18.85 -13.84 60.54
CA ASP A 753 18.87 -13.02 59.33
C ASP A 753 17.57 -12.23 59.10
N ALA A 754 16.47 -12.64 59.75
CA ALA A 754 15.18 -12.00 59.66
C ALA A 754 15.01 -10.83 60.66
N GLN A 755 15.76 -10.82 61.77
CA GLN A 755 15.61 -9.82 62.85
C GLN A 755 16.40 -8.53 62.66
N ASN A 756 17.39 -8.51 61.76
CA ASN A 756 18.20 -7.32 61.56
C ASN A 756 17.52 -6.40 60.55
N ILE A 757 17.09 -5.20 60.97
CA ILE A 757 16.63 -4.16 60.07
C ILE A 757 17.86 -3.73 59.27
N ARG A 758 18.07 -4.36 58.11
CA ARG A 758 19.13 -3.99 57.18
C ARG A 758 18.83 -2.57 56.70
N GLY A 759 19.58 -1.60 57.21
CA GLY A 759 19.65 -0.30 56.57
C GLY A 759 20.04 -0.51 55.11
N ARG A 760 19.48 0.30 54.22
CA ARG A 760 19.89 0.31 52.83
C ARG A 760 20.35 1.71 52.47
N SER A 761 21.57 1.83 51.95
CA SER A 761 22.15 3.08 51.46
C SER A 761 22.03 3.13 49.96
N PHE A 762 21.58 4.27 49.44
CA PHE A 762 21.53 4.52 48.01
C PHE A 762 22.91 5.01 47.55
N ASP A 763 23.56 4.23 46.70
CA ASP A 763 24.82 4.63 46.08
C ASP A 763 24.52 5.38 44.78
N LEU A 764 24.92 6.66 44.74
CA LEU A 764 24.67 7.59 43.64
C LEU A 764 25.38 7.17 42.34
N ASN A 765 26.51 6.47 42.43
CA ASN A 765 27.29 6.08 41.25
C ASN A 765 26.78 4.78 40.64
N THR A 766 26.34 3.84 41.48
CA THR A 766 25.83 2.53 41.02
C THR A 766 24.32 2.52 40.83
N GLY A 767 23.59 3.52 41.32
CA GLY A 767 22.13 3.62 41.23
C GLY A 767 21.38 2.53 42.01
N LEU A 768 22.11 1.70 42.76
CA LEU A 768 21.58 0.55 43.47
C LEU A 768 21.41 0.85 44.95
N ILE A 769 20.38 0.23 45.51
CA ILE A 769 20.11 0.25 46.93
C ILE A 769 20.97 -0.86 47.55
N GLN A 770 22.13 -0.50 48.10
CA GLN A 770 23.03 -1.44 48.76
C GLN A 770 22.65 -1.56 50.23
N SER A 771 22.85 -2.74 50.83
CA SER A 771 22.70 -2.87 52.28
C SER A 771 23.82 -2.09 52.98
N THR A 772 23.48 -1.33 54.02
CA THR A 772 24.47 -0.63 54.86
C THR A 772 25.44 -1.59 55.57
N ASP A 773 25.17 -2.90 55.56
CA ASP A 773 26.04 -3.91 56.16
C ASP A 773 27.45 -3.94 55.54
N THR A 774 27.59 -3.63 54.24
CA THR A 774 28.91 -3.54 53.58
C THR A 774 29.69 -2.31 54.05
N ILE A 775 28.99 -1.19 54.31
CA ILE A 775 29.57 0.06 54.81
C ILE A 775 30.04 -0.11 56.27
N TYR A 776 29.23 -0.75 57.13
CA TYR A 776 29.62 -1.03 58.51
C TYR A 776 30.81 -2.01 58.61
N LYS A 777 30.87 -3.01 57.71
CA LYS A 777 32.01 -3.93 57.62
C LYS A 777 33.29 -3.24 57.15
N HIS A 778 33.18 -2.23 56.28
CA HIS A 778 34.32 -1.41 55.85
C HIS A 778 34.78 -0.40 56.91
N LEU A 779 33.86 0.20 57.69
CA LEU A 779 34.20 1.17 58.72
C LEU A 779 34.86 0.56 59.98
N HIS A 780 34.63 -0.73 60.25
CA HIS A 780 35.18 -1.43 61.41
C HIS A 780 36.48 -2.21 61.14
N GLY A 781 37.13 -2.02 59.98
CA GLY A 781 38.43 -2.63 59.69
C GLY A 781 39.28 -1.78 58.76
N GLU A 782 40.27 -1.06 59.30
CA GLU A 782 41.38 -0.52 58.53
C GLU A 782 42.63 -1.42 58.63
N GLU A 783 43.40 -1.40 57.54
CA GLU A 783 44.74 -1.97 57.31
C GLU A 783 44.88 -3.49 57.05
N ARG A 784 44.85 -3.87 55.75
CA ARG A 784 45.94 -4.64 55.12
C ARG A 784 46.01 -4.38 53.61
N LYS A 785 47.16 -3.88 53.16
CA LYS A 785 47.51 -3.74 51.72
C LYS A 785 47.88 -5.10 51.11
N ALA A 786 47.48 -5.22 49.83
CA ALA A 786 48.13 -5.88 48.69
C ALA A 786 47.63 -7.26 48.19
N SER A 787 47.20 -7.20 46.92
CA SER A 787 47.36 -8.12 45.77
C SER A 787 46.44 -9.33 45.53
N LEU A 788 45.88 -9.28 44.32
CA LEU A 788 45.43 -10.31 43.35
C LEU A 788 44.31 -11.29 43.70
N GLY A 789 43.26 -11.20 42.87
CA GLY A 789 42.56 -12.32 42.21
C GLY A 789 41.82 -13.31 43.11
N ASP A 790 40.49 -13.19 43.17
CA ASP A 790 39.61 -14.33 42.90
C ASP A 790 38.13 -13.93 42.82
N THR A 791 37.51 -14.38 41.74
CA THR A 791 36.06 -14.39 41.48
C THR A 791 35.38 -15.45 42.37
N PRO A 792 34.14 -15.24 42.84
CA PRO A 792 33.24 -16.38 43.08
C PRO A 792 32.08 -16.38 42.09
N GLN A 793 32.23 -17.27 41.13
CA GLN A 793 31.21 -18.13 40.49
C GLN A 793 29.73 -17.81 40.74
N GLN A 794 29.05 -17.54 39.61
CA GLN A 794 27.66 -17.90 39.38
C GLN A 794 27.42 -19.40 39.63
N MET A 795 26.23 -19.71 40.14
CA MET A 795 25.53 -20.97 39.92
C MET A 795 24.05 -20.67 39.61
N PRO A 796 23.37 -21.52 38.84
CA PRO A 796 22.45 -21.11 37.77
C PRO A 796 20.98 -21.49 38.01
N HIS A 797 20.14 -21.03 37.07
CA HIS A 797 18.69 -21.19 36.92
C HIS A 797 18.10 -22.58 37.23
N GLY A 798 16.85 -22.56 37.74
CA GLY A 798 15.89 -23.67 37.70
C GLY A 798 14.54 -23.23 37.15
N ASN A 799 14.05 -23.97 36.15
CA ASN A 799 12.92 -23.74 35.24
C ASN A 799 11.53 -23.60 35.87
N VAL A 800 10.66 -22.90 35.12
CA VAL A 800 9.19 -23.00 35.17
C VAL A 800 8.72 -24.16 34.29
N SER A 801 7.82 -25.02 34.78
CA SER A 801 6.69 -25.55 33.99
C SER A 801 5.58 -26.16 34.87
N ASP A 802 4.38 -25.65 34.65
CA ASP A 802 3.04 -26.26 34.69
C ASP A 802 2.51 -26.98 35.94
N LYS A 803 1.50 -26.35 36.58
CA LYS A 803 0.13 -26.88 36.61
C LYS A 803 -0.91 -25.83 37.04
N ALA A 804 -2.00 -25.77 36.28
CA ALA A 804 -3.22 -24.99 36.50
C ALA A 804 -4.03 -25.50 37.72
N PRO A 805 -5.06 -24.76 38.19
CA PRO A 805 -5.57 -24.82 39.55
C PRO A 805 -6.64 -25.91 39.75
N ALA A 806 -6.74 -26.41 40.98
CA ALA A 806 -7.91 -27.12 41.48
C ALA A 806 -8.31 -26.47 42.80
N GLU A 807 -9.34 -25.63 42.75
CA GLU A 807 -10.14 -25.24 43.90
C GLU A 807 -11.08 -26.42 44.23
N ASP A 808 -11.06 -26.85 45.49
CA ASP A 808 -12.09 -27.70 46.09
C ASP A 808 -12.44 -27.06 47.44
N ASP A 809 -13.45 -26.20 47.43
CA ASP A 809 -14.17 -25.74 48.62
C ASP A 809 -15.47 -26.53 48.68
N THR A 810 -15.65 -27.26 49.78
CA THR A 810 -16.90 -27.90 50.17
C THR A 810 -17.51 -27.15 51.34
N GLN A 811 -18.75 -26.68 51.17
CA GLN A 811 -19.84 -26.68 52.17
C GLN A 811 -21.12 -26.18 51.47
N GLU A 812 -22.10 -27.06 51.19
CA GLU A 812 -23.26 -27.36 52.07
C GLU A 812 -24.09 -26.11 52.39
N ASP A 813 -25.28 -26.00 51.76
CA ASP A 813 -26.56 -25.75 52.45
C ASP A 813 -27.77 -25.86 51.49
N THR A 814 -28.50 -26.97 51.68
CA THR A 814 -29.98 -27.18 51.75
C THR A 814 -31.00 -26.40 50.90
N GLU A 815 -31.89 -27.20 50.27
CA GLU A 815 -33.36 -27.07 50.11
C GLU A 815 -33.90 -25.80 49.43
N SER A 816 -34.59 -25.84 48.28
CA SER A 816 -35.74 -26.67 47.88
C SER A 816 -36.11 -26.45 46.41
#